data_AF-A0A0N0N2C5-F1
#
_entry.id   AF-A0A0N0N2C5-F1
#
_cell.length_a   1.000
_cell.length_b   1.000
_cell.length_c   1.000
_cell.angle_alpha   90.00
_cell.angle_beta   90.00
_cell.angle_gamma   90.00
#
_symmetry.space_group_name_H-M   'P 1'
#
loop_
_entity.id
_entity.type
_entity.pdbx_description
1 polymer ?
#
loop_
_entity_poly.entity_id
_entity_poly.type
_entity_poly.pdbx_seq_one_letter_code
_entity_poly.pdbx_strand_id
1 'polypeptide(L)'
;PGQPARSSRRARGPPDPPEWGGLWATQAARGVTAREPPSPRAPPPAPPCPRHAHATIGSGAEPAAFDLELWPPADAEPRTPPAPDHLLRGLWHHGDDLFAEVELPAEYRAEGPRHGLHPALLDTALRAFAPDPSQLPDTWHHLVLHAEGASSLRVRLTRTGDDTVSVAAADDTGLPVATIGAVRLRPADPARLTDARAARSGPLLRLDWPEVRCEAPKAKPRWALVGPDPLDARPALMKAGVYTEAYDNLGALAKALDSGTAAPEAVLVAGVPDRADPTPVRQVRQAVELLGEWLSDERFAAVRLVFLTRGSLAAEDGATAPDPAAGALWGLVRCAQQAEPGRLVLADLDAKRASWRALPAALASGEPQLALVAGTLRVPRLTTVPAAPSGDPALAIDPTGTVLVTGGLRPAATAVVRHLVTGHGVRHLLLAAPGEEAAATTPLVAELAALGAGTTVLDCDPADASALAALPAAVPAGHPLTAVVHVAGSGEDADLEREFKAALNLSVLTERQVIDPAVPLLLLSSAVGTLGAVGRGGEAALGAFLDALARRRRSAGLAGAASAWGSWTTADGPVGGPLDGTVRLPRTAVLDLFDAACALGVTGAVLLRPDTRALAGRGGDDRLAAPLRGLAGPPARRRAGQRGSAGVLSTIRRRLAGLSDAERDAVLVELVRTDVAAVLDYPSPEAVEVTRAFRDIGLNSLTAFALRNRLRETTGLRLPAALLFEADTPGRLATHLKEQLLRR
;
A
#
# COMPACT_ATOMS: atom_id res chain seq x y z
N PRO A 1 -47.46 -22.03 42.20
CA PRO A 1 -46.79 -21.91 43.52
C PRO A 1 -45.29 -22.23 43.39
N GLY A 2 -44.43 -21.22 43.60
CA GLY A 2 -42.98 -21.41 43.71
C GLY A 2 -42.11 -20.54 42.78
N GLN A 3 -42.06 -19.22 43.06
CA GLN A 3 -40.87 -18.34 43.20
C GLN A 3 -39.68 -18.36 42.19
N PRO A 4 -38.81 -17.32 42.15
CA PRO A 4 -38.66 -16.43 40.99
C PRO A 4 -37.29 -16.49 40.29
N ALA A 5 -37.24 -16.16 38.99
CA ALA A 5 -35.99 -15.97 38.27
C ALA A 5 -35.46 -14.53 38.45
N ARG A 6 -34.25 -14.44 39.01
CA ARG A 6 -33.51 -13.20 39.26
C ARG A 6 -33.20 -12.45 37.96
N SER A 7 -33.51 -11.16 37.97
CA SER A 7 -33.06 -10.16 37.02
C SER A 7 -31.53 -9.98 37.08
N SER A 8 -30.82 -10.33 36.01
CA SER A 8 -29.46 -9.84 35.75
C SER A 8 -29.55 -8.60 34.86
N ARG A 9 -29.55 -7.42 35.48
CA ARG A 9 -29.25 -6.16 34.81
C ARG A 9 -27.81 -6.26 34.28
N ARG A 10 -27.64 -6.54 32.97
CA ARG A 10 -26.38 -6.23 32.28
C ARG A 10 -26.28 -4.71 32.24
N ALA A 11 -25.32 -4.18 33.00
CA ALA A 11 -24.90 -2.79 32.88
C ALA A 11 -24.53 -2.52 31.43
N ARG A 12 -25.16 -1.50 30.82
CA ARG A 12 -24.68 -0.91 29.57
C ARG A 12 -23.30 -0.36 29.88
N GLY A 13 -22.28 -0.88 29.20
CA GLY A 13 -20.95 -0.27 29.21
C GLY A 13 -21.03 1.17 28.70
N PRO A 14 -20.15 2.08 29.15
CA PRO A 14 -20.11 3.43 28.62
C PRO A 14 -19.78 3.40 27.12
N PRO A 15 -20.27 4.38 26.33
CA PRO A 15 -19.93 4.48 24.91
C PRO A 15 -18.42 4.69 24.75
N ASP A 16 -17.84 4.00 23.77
CA ASP A 16 -16.41 4.08 23.44
C ASP A 16 -16.00 5.52 23.10
N PRO A 17 -14.85 6.02 23.61
CA PRO A 17 -14.37 7.36 23.32
C PRO A 17 -13.86 7.47 21.86
N PRO A 18 -13.92 8.66 21.24
CA PRO A 18 -13.47 8.85 19.87
C PRO A 18 -11.94 8.68 19.75
N GLU A 19 -11.51 7.78 18.86
CA GLU A 19 -10.10 7.51 18.53
C GLU A 19 -9.44 8.70 17.82
N TRP A 20 -8.69 9.52 18.56
CA TRP A 20 -7.86 10.59 18.01
C TRP A 20 -6.41 10.42 18.47
N GLY A 21 -5.71 9.44 17.90
CA GLY A 21 -4.28 9.22 18.12
C GLY A 21 -3.63 8.77 16.81
N GLY A 22 -3.17 9.72 15.99
CA GLY A 22 -2.47 9.39 14.75
C GLY A 22 -2.17 10.56 13.80
N LEU A 23 -2.50 11.80 14.17
CA LEU A 23 -2.54 12.93 13.25
C LEU A 23 -1.23 13.72 13.05
N TRP A 24 -0.09 13.28 13.59
CA TRP A 24 1.16 14.07 13.53
C TRP A 24 2.38 13.22 13.14
N ALA A 25 2.38 12.71 11.91
CA ALA A 25 3.62 12.23 11.30
C ALA A 25 4.39 13.45 10.75
N THR A 26 5.43 13.85 11.48
CA THR A 26 6.44 14.84 11.05
C THR A 26 7.03 14.50 9.67
N GLN A 27 6.73 15.34 8.68
CA GLN A 27 7.63 15.59 7.55
C GLN A 27 8.06 17.06 7.61
N ALA A 28 9.37 17.25 7.79
CA ALA A 28 10.12 18.50 7.71
C ALA A 28 9.73 19.65 8.65
N ALA A 29 10.16 19.53 9.92
CA ALA A 29 10.58 20.67 10.74
C ALA A 29 12.02 20.43 11.22
N ARG A 30 13.02 20.66 10.35
CA ARG A 30 14.41 20.83 10.79
C ARG A 30 14.54 22.24 11.35
N GLY A 31 14.11 22.37 12.59
CA GLY A 31 14.11 23.59 13.38
C GLY A 31 13.48 23.27 14.72
N VAL A 32 14.31 22.93 15.70
CA VAL A 32 14.00 22.76 17.13
C VAL A 32 13.34 21.42 17.57
N THR A 33 12.68 20.62 16.71
CA THR A 33 11.96 19.42 17.20
C THR A 33 12.57 18.05 16.87
N ALA A 34 13.72 17.97 16.20
CA ALA A 34 14.39 16.71 15.87
C ALA A 34 15.91 16.76 16.09
N ARG A 35 16.47 15.68 16.64
CA ARG A 35 17.92 15.46 16.80
C ARG A 35 18.61 15.33 15.43
N GLU A 36 19.33 16.36 15.01
CA GLU A 36 20.63 16.26 14.29
C GLU A 36 21.22 17.65 14.04
N PRO A 37 22.51 17.91 14.36
CA PRO A 37 23.20 19.09 13.87
C PRO A 37 23.44 18.98 12.35
N PRO A 38 23.40 20.08 11.58
CA PRO A 38 23.67 20.05 10.15
C PRO A 38 25.13 19.64 9.89
N SER A 39 25.33 18.55 9.14
CA SER A 39 26.64 18.16 8.63
C SER A 39 27.11 19.15 7.55
N PRO A 40 28.38 19.59 7.52
CA PRO A 40 28.86 20.68 6.65
C PRO A 40 29.07 20.31 5.18
N ARG A 41 28.34 19.31 4.65
CA ARG A 41 28.39 18.95 3.23
C ARG A 41 27.03 19.15 2.58
N ALA A 42 26.99 20.03 1.58
CA ALA A 42 25.82 20.29 0.76
C ALA A 42 25.28 18.95 0.19
N PRO A 43 24.03 18.56 0.52
CA PRO A 43 23.39 17.43 -0.12
C PRO A 43 23.05 17.77 -1.58
N PRO A 44 23.01 16.77 -2.49
CA PRO A 44 22.53 16.97 -3.86
C PRO A 44 21.07 17.46 -3.85
N PRO A 45 20.59 18.13 -4.92
CA PRO A 45 19.27 18.76 -4.94
C PRO A 45 18.19 17.70 -4.74
N ALA A 46 17.57 17.74 -3.56
CA ALA A 46 16.32 17.03 -3.29
C ALA A 46 15.20 17.66 -4.13
N PRO A 47 14.14 16.90 -4.49
CA PRO A 47 12.91 17.51 -4.98
C PRO A 47 12.46 18.62 -4.01
N PRO A 48 11.84 19.71 -4.50
CA PRO A 48 11.51 20.86 -3.68
C PRO A 48 10.61 20.41 -2.53
N CYS A 49 11.18 20.29 -1.33
CA CYS A 49 10.39 20.07 -0.13
C CYS A 49 9.55 21.33 0.06
N PRO A 50 8.22 21.20 0.24
CA PRO A 50 7.41 22.34 0.59
C PRO A 50 7.98 23.00 1.85
N ARG A 51 8.25 24.31 1.76
CA ARG A 51 8.78 25.08 2.88
C ARG A 51 7.63 25.36 3.84
N HIS A 52 7.52 24.56 4.89
CA HIS A 52 6.44 24.69 5.89
C HIS A 52 6.66 25.84 6.88
N ALA A 53 7.91 26.22 7.17
CA ALA A 53 8.23 27.32 8.07
C ALA A 53 9.59 27.96 7.74
N HIS A 54 9.81 29.18 8.23
CA HIS A 54 11.11 29.84 8.30
C HIS A 54 11.33 30.34 9.72
N ALA A 55 12.53 30.15 10.27
CA ALA A 55 12.87 30.58 11.62
C ALA A 55 14.26 31.21 11.64
N THR A 56 14.47 32.11 12.59
CA THR A 56 15.77 32.73 12.87
C THR A 56 16.16 32.34 14.29
N ILE A 57 17.36 31.78 14.46
CA ILE A 57 17.86 31.31 15.76
C ILE A 57 18.75 32.41 16.34
N GLY A 58 18.37 32.95 17.51
CA GLY A 58 19.19 33.88 18.28
C GLY A 58 20.13 33.14 19.24
N SER A 59 21.29 33.74 19.54
CA SER A 59 22.22 33.26 20.57
C SER A 59 21.96 34.00 21.88
N GLY A 60 21.05 33.47 22.69
CA GLY A 60 20.77 33.99 24.03
C GLY A 60 20.02 32.96 24.85
N ALA A 61 20.58 32.55 26.00
CA ALA A 61 19.88 31.75 27.00
C ALA A 61 19.30 32.69 28.04
N GLU A 62 18.04 33.09 27.87
CA GLU A 62 17.31 33.79 28.93
C GLU A 62 16.78 32.75 29.92
N PRO A 63 17.07 32.88 31.23
CA PRO A 63 16.48 32.00 32.23
C PRO A 63 14.95 32.18 32.27
N ALA A 64 14.22 31.09 32.49
CA ALA A 64 12.78 31.12 32.66
C ALA A 64 12.40 31.99 33.88
N ALA A 65 11.58 33.01 33.66
CA ALA A 65 11.12 33.95 34.69
C ALA A 65 9.69 33.63 35.18
N PHE A 66 9.32 32.35 35.24
CA PHE A 66 7.99 31.90 35.69
C PHE A 66 8.10 30.72 36.67
N ASP A 67 7.12 30.61 37.56
CA ASP A 67 7.00 29.55 38.57
C ASP A 67 5.64 28.86 38.39
N LEU A 68 5.67 27.53 38.20
CA LEU A 68 4.51 26.65 38.08
C LEU A 68 4.61 25.43 39.03
N GLU A 69 5.38 25.57 40.12
CA GLU A 69 5.49 24.54 41.16
C GLU A 69 4.16 24.35 41.91
N LEU A 70 3.47 25.45 42.20
CA LEU A 70 2.16 25.44 42.85
C LEU A 70 1.04 25.16 41.83
N TRP A 71 0.40 23.99 41.94
CA TRP A 71 -0.62 23.55 40.96
C TRP A 71 -1.82 22.82 41.61
N PRO A 72 -3.07 23.11 41.19
CA PRO A 72 -3.45 24.27 40.37
C PRO A 72 -3.12 25.59 41.08
N PRO A 73 -2.95 26.71 40.36
CA PRO A 73 -2.62 27.98 40.99
C PRO A 73 -3.63 28.38 42.06
N ALA A 74 -3.16 29.00 43.13
CA ALA A 74 -4.04 29.57 44.16
C ALA A 74 -5.00 30.57 43.50
N ASP A 75 -6.27 30.54 43.90
CA ASP A 75 -7.33 31.41 43.38
C ASP A 75 -7.72 31.22 41.90
N ALA A 76 -7.30 30.11 41.25
CA ALA A 76 -7.76 29.75 39.90
C ALA A 76 -9.06 28.95 39.93
N GLU A 77 -10.05 29.36 39.12
CA GLU A 77 -11.34 28.68 39.03
C GLU A 77 -11.33 27.61 37.93
N PRO A 78 -11.91 26.42 38.16
CA PRO A 78 -11.97 25.36 37.16
C PRO A 78 -12.87 25.76 35.98
N ARG A 79 -12.43 25.45 34.76
CA ARG A 79 -13.15 25.76 33.52
C ARG A 79 -13.45 24.49 32.74
N THR A 80 -14.65 24.41 32.17
CA THR A 80 -15.01 23.30 31.27
C THR A 80 -14.36 23.53 29.90
N PRO A 81 -13.68 22.52 29.32
CA PRO A 81 -13.10 22.66 27.99
C PRO A 81 -14.19 22.76 26.91
N PRO A 82 -13.93 23.48 25.81
CA PRO A 82 -14.90 23.65 24.72
C PRO A 82 -15.17 22.36 23.93
N ALA A 83 -14.25 21.40 23.97
CA ALA A 83 -14.39 20.09 23.35
C ALA A 83 -13.74 19.01 24.25
N PRO A 84 -14.26 17.76 24.23
CA PRO A 84 -13.62 16.65 24.93
C PRO A 84 -12.25 16.35 24.30
N ASP A 85 -11.18 16.51 25.07
CA ASP A 85 -9.82 16.12 24.71
C ASP A 85 -9.27 15.19 25.80
N HIS A 86 -8.82 14.00 25.40
CA HIS A 86 -8.35 12.95 26.30
C HIS A 86 -6.93 13.23 26.84
N LEU A 87 -6.21 14.17 26.21
CA LEU A 87 -4.90 14.65 26.68
C LEU A 87 -5.04 15.71 27.76
N LEU A 88 -6.17 16.43 27.81
CA LEU A 88 -6.41 17.50 28.77
C LEU A 88 -6.92 16.91 30.09
N ARG A 89 -6.13 17.07 31.17
CA ARG A 89 -6.45 16.61 32.52
C ARG A 89 -7.24 17.63 33.32
N GLY A 90 -6.95 18.90 33.11
CA GLY A 90 -7.62 19.99 33.80
C GLY A 90 -7.39 21.33 33.12
N LEU A 91 -8.33 22.24 33.34
CA LEU A 91 -8.33 23.58 32.80
C LEU A 91 -8.82 24.54 33.89
N TRP A 92 -8.06 25.60 34.15
CA TRP A 92 -8.38 26.62 35.13
C TRP A 92 -8.16 28.01 34.57
N HIS A 93 -8.81 29.01 35.17
CA HIS A 93 -8.74 30.41 34.75
C HIS A 93 -8.52 31.31 35.95
N HIS A 94 -7.65 32.30 35.80
CA HIS A 94 -7.43 33.37 36.77
C HIS A 94 -7.08 34.68 36.04
N GLY A 95 -7.92 35.72 36.16
CA GLY A 95 -7.68 36.99 35.46
C GLY A 95 -7.68 36.83 33.94
N ASP A 96 -6.56 37.14 33.27
CA ASP A 96 -6.35 36.93 31.83
C ASP A 96 -5.53 35.66 31.51
N ASP A 97 -5.23 34.86 32.54
CA ASP A 97 -4.44 33.64 32.45
C ASP A 97 -5.33 32.39 32.41
N LEU A 98 -5.00 31.49 31.48
CA LEU A 98 -5.55 30.14 31.42
C LEU A 98 -4.46 29.14 31.77
N PHE A 99 -4.79 28.19 32.62
CA PHE A 99 -3.90 27.13 33.07
C PHE A 99 -4.43 25.80 32.55
N ALA A 100 -3.59 25.04 31.83
CA ALA A 100 -3.94 23.74 31.29
C ALA A 100 -2.94 22.68 31.76
N GLU A 101 -3.46 21.55 32.21
CA GLU A 101 -2.66 20.35 32.49
C GLU A 101 -2.90 19.33 31.38
N VAL A 102 -1.83 18.95 30.68
CA VAL A 102 -1.89 18.06 29.52
C VAL A 102 -0.94 16.90 29.71
N GLU A 103 -1.40 15.67 29.44
CA GLU A 103 -0.61 14.45 29.66
C GLU A 103 -0.72 13.50 28.45
N LEU A 104 0.39 12.88 28.05
CA LEU A 104 0.38 11.81 27.06
C LEU A 104 -0.30 10.54 27.61
N PRO A 105 -1.07 9.80 26.79
CA PRO A 105 -1.62 8.51 27.17
C PRO A 105 -0.50 7.52 27.46
N ALA A 106 -0.77 6.52 28.30
CA ALA A 106 0.23 5.56 28.78
C ALA A 106 1.00 4.86 27.65
N GLU A 107 0.34 4.61 26.52
CA GLU A 107 0.90 4.01 25.31
C GLU A 107 1.93 4.88 24.57
N TYR A 108 1.84 6.21 24.68
CA TYR A 108 2.74 7.16 24.00
C TYR A 108 3.78 7.81 24.91
N ARG A 109 3.77 7.54 26.23
CA ARG A 109 4.77 8.10 27.16
C ARG A 109 6.21 7.72 26.78
N ALA A 110 6.42 6.55 26.17
CA ALA A 110 7.72 6.11 25.68
C ALA A 110 8.25 6.92 24.47
N GLU A 111 7.38 7.69 23.80
CA GLU A 111 7.75 8.57 22.69
C GLU A 111 8.19 9.96 23.16
N GLY A 112 7.77 10.41 24.35
CA GLY A 112 8.11 11.71 24.93
C GLY A 112 9.60 12.07 24.80
N PRO A 113 10.54 11.21 25.28
CA PRO A 113 11.98 11.46 25.19
C PRO A 113 12.57 11.56 23.77
N ARG A 114 11.80 11.25 22.72
CA ARG A 114 12.23 11.36 21.32
C ARG A 114 12.01 12.75 20.72
N HIS A 115 11.28 13.62 21.43
CA HIS A 115 10.96 14.98 21.02
C HIS A 115 11.59 16.00 21.99
N GLY A 116 11.99 17.17 21.47
CA GLY A 116 12.31 18.31 22.34
C GLY A 116 11.07 18.69 23.17
N LEU A 117 9.97 19.01 22.49
CA LEU A 117 8.64 19.16 23.07
C LEU A 117 7.65 18.35 22.24
N HIS A 118 6.84 17.50 22.86
CA HIS A 118 5.89 16.66 22.12
C HIS A 118 4.78 17.52 21.50
N PRO A 119 4.54 17.48 20.18
CA PRO A 119 3.63 18.40 19.51
C PRO A 119 2.18 18.30 20.02
N ALA A 120 1.71 17.10 20.33
CA ALA A 120 0.35 16.91 20.85
C ALA A 120 0.11 17.63 22.19
N LEU A 121 1.12 17.71 23.07
CA LEU A 121 0.99 18.40 24.36
C LEU A 121 0.80 19.91 24.17
N LEU A 122 1.62 20.50 23.29
CA LEU A 122 1.55 21.92 22.97
C LEU A 122 0.28 22.29 22.20
N ASP A 123 -0.11 21.47 21.22
CA ASP A 123 -1.29 21.71 20.40
C ASP A 123 -2.59 21.62 21.20
N THR A 124 -2.72 20.62 22.10
CA THR A 124 -3.87 20.54 23.01
C THR A 124 -3.93 21.75 23.95
N ALA A 125 -2.79 22.21 24.49
CA ALA A 125 -2.77 23.40 25.33
C ALA A 125 -3.22 24.66 24.56
N LEU A 126 -2.72 24.87 23.34
CA LEU A 126 -3.11 26.00 22.50
C LEU A 126 -4.60 25.96 22.10
N ARG A 127 -5.12 24.78 21.75
CA ARG A 127 -6.55 24.59 21.41
C ARG A 127 -7.47 24.82 22.60
N ALA A 128 -7.04 24.53 23.82
CA ALA A 128 -7.82 24.81 25.02
C ALA A 128 -8.04 26.33 25.24
N PHE A 129 -7.16 27.17 24.68
CA PHE A 129 -7.23 28.63 24.79
C PHE A 129 -7.92 29.31 23.59
N ALA A 130 -7.86 28.71 22.40
CA ALA A 130 -8.40 29.32 21.19
C ALA A 130 -9.91 29.62 21.32
N PRO A 131 -10.36 30.88 21.12
CA PRO A 131 -11.77 31.25 21.25
C PRO A 131 -12.63 30.67 20.13
N ASP A 132 -12.02 30.43 18.97
CA ASP A 132 -12.63 29.76 17.82
C ASP A 132 -11.74 28.58 17.39
N PRO A 133 -12.25 27.34 17.34
CA PRO A 133 -11.49 26.18 16.87
C PRO A 133 -11.02 26.29 15.40
N SER A 134 -11.52 27.27 14.64
CA SER A 134 -11.06 27.59 13.29
C SER A 134 -9.76 28.40 13.25
N GLN A 135 -9.32 28.96 14.39
CA GLN A 135 -8.07 29.72 14.47
C GLN A 135 -6.87 28.81 14.72
N LEU A 136 -5.81 28.99 13.94
CA LEU A 136 -4.58 28.21 14.03
C LEU A 136 -3.37 29.13 14.32
N PRO A 137 -2.31 28.61 14.99
CA PRO A 137 -1.05 29.32 15.14
C PRO A 137 -0.41 29.64 13.78
N ASP A 138 -0.13 30.92 13.52
CA ASP A 138 0.48 31.41 12.27
C ASP A 138 1.94 31.84 12.49
N THR A 139 2.19 32.70 13.48
CA THR A 139 3.54 33.25 13.76
C THR A 139 3.94 33.08 15.21
N TRP A 140 5.22 32.76 15.44
CA TRP A 140 5.79 32.43 16.74
C TRP A 140 6.99 33.33 17.01
N HIS A 141 7.06 33.94 18.19
CA HIS A 141 8.15 34.81 18.61
C HIS A 141 8.69 34.39 19.99
N HIS A 142 10.00 34.51 20.16
CA HIS A 142 10.70 34.22 21.42
C HIS A 142 10.40 32.82 21.98
N LEU A 143 10.51 31.79 21.12
CA LEU A 143 10.44 30.38 21.55
C LEU A 143 11.79 29.98 22.16
N VAL A 144 11.77 29.58 23.43
CA VAL A 144 12.91 29.04 24.17
C VAL A 144 12.51 27.68 24.72
N LEU A 145 13.36 26.66 24.50
CA LEU A 145 13.21 25.33 25.08
C LEU A 145 14.24 25.18 26.21
N HIS A 146 13.75 24.97 27.42
CA HIS A 146 14.56 24.87 28.66
C HIS A 146 14.88 23.42 29.02
N ALA A 147 13.95 22.50 28.75
CA ALA A 147 14.11 21.07 28.98
C ALA A 147 13.46 20.27 27.83
N GLU A 148 13.94 19.04 27.63
CA GLU A 148 13.46 18.15 26.55
C GLU A 148 12.77 16.90 27.11
N GLY A 149 11.84 16.33 26.33
CA GLY A 149 11.34 14.98 26.56
C GLY A 149 10.18 14.85 27.56
N ALA A 150 9.53 15.95 27.94
CA ALA A 150 8.39 15.94 28.86
C ALA A 150 7.21 15.10 28.32
N SER A 151 6.66 14.23 29.16
CA SER A 151 5.45 13.43 28.88
C SER A 151 4.15 14.08 29.37
N SER A 152 4.27 15.15 30.15
CA SER A 152 3.20 15.96 30.72
C SER A 152 3.62 17.42 30.75
N LEU A 153 2.66 18.34 30.64
CA LEU A 153 2.89 19.78 30.74
C LEU A 153 1.85 20.44 31.63
N ARG A 154 2.33 21.33 32.51
CA ARG A 154 1.57 22.41 33.14
C ARG A 154 1.81 23.67 32.32
N VAL A 155 0.75 24.20 31.71
CA VAL A 155 0.87 25.32 30.77
C VAL A 155 0.09 26.51 31.30
N ARG A 156 0.73 27.68 31.39
CA ARG A 156 0.08 28.99 31.55
C ARG A 156 0.05 29.70 30.20
N LEU A 157 -1.14 30.13 29.80
CA LEU A 157 -1.43 30.87 28.59
C LEU A 157 -1.97 32.23 28.98
N THR A 158 -1.24 33.30 28.66
CA THR A 158 -1.62 34.68 29.00
C THR A 158 -1.99 35.42 27.73
N ARG A 159 -3.15 36.10 27.75
CA ARG A 159 -3.57 36.94 26.64
C ARG A 159 -2.76 38.23 26.59
N THR A 160 -2.02 38.45 25.51
CA THR A 160 -1.22 39.68 25.32
C THR A 160 -1.78 40.59 24.22
N GLY A 161 -2.79 40.13 23.48
CA GLY A 161 -3.59 40.90 22.52
C GLY A 161 -4.83 40.12 22.04
N ASP A 162 -5.61 40.71 21.12
CA ASP A 162 -6.85 40.08 20.62
C ASP A 162 -6.61 38.71 19.98
N ASP A 163 -5.52 38.58 19.22
CA ASP A 163 -5.10 37.41 18.45
C ASP A 163 -3.74 36.84 18.89
N THR A 164 -3.21 37.25 20.05
CA THR A 164 -1.84 36.93 20.48
C THR A 164 -1.79 36.38 21.91
N VAL A 165 -1.03 35.28 22.09
CA VAL A 165 -0.94 34.53 23.35
C VAL A 165 0.52 34.27 23.71
N SER A 166 0.91 34.49 24.96
CA SER A 166 2.21 34.03 25.47
C SER A 166 2.05 32.71 26.22
N VAL A 167 3.03 31.81 26.09
CA VAL A 167 3.01 30.45 26.65
C VAL A 167 4.17 30.27 27.61
N ALA A 168 3.88 29.79 28.82
CA ALA A 168 4.87 29.25 29.74
C ALA A 168 4.50 27.80 30.06
N ALA A 169 5.41 26.87 29.81
CA ALA A 169 5.18 25.44 30.01
C ALA A 169 6.22 24.87 30.97
N ALA A 170 5.76 24.14 31.99
CA ALA A 170 6.54 23.38 32.94
C ALA A 170 6.18 21.90 32.90
N ASP A 171 7.02 21.05 33.46
CA ASP A 171 6.71 19.63 33.67
C ASP A 171 5.76 19.41 34.87
N ASP A 172 5.53 18.15 35.24
CA ASP A 172 4.69 17.76 36.37
C ASP A 172 5.27 18.14 37.75
N THR A 173 6.53 18.56 37.81
CA THR A 173 7.18 19.07 39.03
C THR A 173 7.18 20.60 39.10
N GLY A 174 6.82 21.28 38.01
CA GLY A 174 6.85 22.74 37.92
C GLY A 174 8.14 23.31 37.33
N LEU A 175 9.08 22.45 36.92
CA LEU A 175 10.33 22.89 36.29
C LEU A 175 10.08 23.39 34.85
N PRO A 176 10.69 24.51 34.42
CA PRO A 176 10.50 25.07 33.09
C PRO A 176 10.88 24.10 31.96
N VAL A 177 9.95 23.88 31.02
CA VAL A 177 10.15 23.10 29.79
C VAL A 177 10.25 24.02 28.57
N ALA A 178 9.33 24.96 28.41
CA ALA A 178 9.35 25.89 27.27
C ALA A 178 8.73 27.26 27.59
N THR A 179 9.20 28.29 26.90
CA THR A 179 8.61 29.64 26.90
C THR A 179 8.37 30.09 25.47
N ILE A 180 7.22 30.71 25.22
CA ILE A 180 6.90 31.35 23.95
C ILE A 180 6.39 32.75 24.25
N GLY A 181 7.16 33.77 23.86
CA GLY A 181 6.80 35.15 24.14
C GLY A 181 5.53 35.61 23.43
N ALA A 182 5.29 35.15 22.20
CA ALA A 182 4.04 35.43 21.48
C ALA A 182 3.74 34.37 20.40
N VAL A 183 2.50 33.90 20.41
CA VAL A 183 1.88 33.06 19.38
C VAL A 183 0.69 33.83 18.81
N ARG A 184 0.72 34.12 17.51
CA ARG A 184 -0.39 34.78 16.82
C ARG A 184 -1.33 33.73 16.23
N LEU A 185 -2.61 33.82 16.56
CA LEU A 185 -3.67 32.96 16.06
C LEU A 185 -4.40 33.64 14.90
N ARG A 186 -4.60 32.94 13.77
CA ARG A 186 -5.36 33.46 12.62
C ARG A 186 -6.43 32.49 12.17
N PRO A 187 -7.57 32.98 11.64
CA PRO A 187 -8.57 32.12 11.00
C PRO A 187 -7.93 31.28 9.89
N ALA A 188 -8.23 29.99 9.87
CA ALA A 188 -7.70 29.09 8.86
C ALA A 188 -8.32 29.40 7.49
N ASP A 189 -7.46 29.63 6.48
CA ASP A 189 -7.88 29.73 5.09
C ASP A 189 -8.35 28.35 4.58
N PRO A 190 -9.62 28.19 4.16
CA PRO A 190 -10.15 26.91 3.67
C PRO A 190 -9.37 26.35 2.47
N ALA A 191 -8.83 27.21 1.61
CA ALA A 191 -8.01 26.80 0.47
C ALA A 191 -6.68 26.19 0.95
N ARG A 192 -6.01 26.85 1.91
CA ARG A 192 -4.79 26.30 2.54
C ARG A 192 -5.04 25.02 3.33
N LEU A 193 -6.21 24.86 3.95
CA LEU A 193 -6.59 23.61 4.62
C LEU A 193 -6.80 22.47 3.62
N THR A 194 -7.34 22.77 2.44
CA THR A 194 -7.51 21.79 1.36
C THR A 194 -6.16 21.38 0.79
N ASP A 195 -5.29 22.36 0.52
CA ASP A 195 -3.91 22.10 0.08
C ASP A 195 -3.10 21.36 1.15
N ALA A 196 -3.28 21.70 2.43
CA ALA A 196 -2.66 21.01 3.55
C ALA A 196 -3.21 19.60 3.74
N ARG A 197 -4.50 19.34 3.50
CA ARG A 197 -5.08 17.99 3.49
C ARG A 197 -4.52 17.15 2.35
N ALA A 198 -4.40 17.72 1.15
CA ALA A 198 -3.72 17.09 0.03
C ALA A 198 -2.23 16.80 0.36
N ALA A 199 -1.54 17.72 1.03
CA ALA A 199 -0.18 17.50 1.53
C ALA A 199 -0.10 16.45 2.65
N ARG A 200 -1.15 16.33 3.49
CA ARG A 200 -1.25 15.39 4.63
C ARG A 200 -1.51 13.95 4.18
N SER A 201 -2.34 13.76 3.16
CA SER A 201 -2.64 12.45 2.56
C SER A 201 -1.50 11.93 1.68
N GLY A 202 -0.55 12.81 1.33
CA GLY A 202 0.57 12.51 0.45
C GLY A 202 0.20 12.74 -1.02
N PRO A 203 1.19 12.82 -1.92
CA PRO A 203 0.91 13.03 -3.34
C PRO A 203 0.13 11.84 -3.91
N LEU A 204 -0.84 12.13 -4.78
CA LEU A 204 -1.46 11.10 -5.61
C LEU A 204 -0.38 10.45 -6.48
N LEU A 205 -0.34 9.12 -6.52
CA LEU A 205 0.65 8.37 -7.28
C LEU A 205 0.04 7.75 -8.52
N ARG A 206 0.87 7.54 -9.55
CA ARG A 206 0.53 6.73 -10.72
C ARG A 206 1.71 5.85 -11.13
N LEU A 207 1.41 4.77 -11.86
CA LEU A 207 2.43 3.93 -12.46
C LEU A 207 2.92 4.56 -13.78
N ASP A 208 4.16 5.01 -13.78
CA ASP A 208 4.84 5.62 -14.93
C ASP A 208 5.90 4.66 -15.49
N TRP A 209 6.30 4.87 -16.75
CA TRP A 209 7.21 4.03 -17.50
C TRP A 209 8.37 4.86 -18.08
N PRO A 210 9.22 5.48 -17.24
CA PRO A 210 10.35 6.28 -17.70
C PRO A 210 11.33 5.46 -18.54
N GLU A 211 11.98 6.13 -19.50
CA GLU A 211 13.06 5.56 -20.29
C GLU A 211 14.27 5.23 -19.41
N VAL A 212 14.85 4.05 -19.62
CA VAL A 212 16.08 3.62 -18.98
C VAL A 212 17.08 3.18 -20.05
N ARG A 213 18.31 3.68 -19.92
CA ARG A 213 19.42 3.26 -20.79
C ARG A 213 19.99 1.94 -20.29
N CYS A 214 20.17 0.99 -21.21
CA CYS A 214 20.80 -0.29 -20.94
C CYS A 214 22.00 -0.51 -21.88
N GLU A 215 23.07 -1.08 -21.35
CA GLU A 215 24.23 -1.47 -22.14
C GLU A 215 23.99 -2.82 -22.81
N ALA A 216 24.53 -3.00 -24.01
CA ALA A 216 24.45 -4.27 -24.72
C ALA A 216 25.28 -5.35 -24.00
N PRO A 217 24.76 -6.59 -23.87
CA PRO A 217 25.51 -7.66 -23.25
C PRO A 217 26.75 -8.00 -24.11
N LYS A 218 27.87 -8.31 -23.44
CA LYS A 218 29.14 -8.65 -24.11
C LYS A 218 29.09 -10.01 -24.81
N ALA A 219 28.32 -10.95 -24.27
CA ALA A 219 28.10 -12.28 -24.85
C ALA A 219 26.71 -12.34 -25.49
N LYS A 220 26.61 -13.09 -26.59
CA LYS A 220 25.30 -13.37 -27.20
C LYS A 220 24.59 -14.44 -26.36
N PRO A 221 23.39 -14.16 -25.85
CA PRO A 221 22.70 -15.11 -25.00
C PRO A 221 22.12 -16.27 -25.82
N ARG A 222 21.95 -17.42 -25.16
CA ARG A 222 21.20 -18.56 -25.69
C ARG A 222 19.86 -18.65 -24.99
N TRP A 223 18.79 -18.58 -25.76
CA TRP A 223 17.41 -18.62 -25.25
C TRP A 223 16.63 -19.80 -25.83
N ALA A 224 15.58 -20.18 -25.14
CA ALA A 224 14.59 -21.13 -25.63
C ALA A 224 13.20 -20.48 -25.62
N LEU A 225 12.42 -20.71 -26.65
CA LEU A 225 11.00 -20.40 -26.71
C LEU A 225 10.22 -21.67 -26.40
N VAL A 226 9.28 -21.60 -25.46
CA VAL A 226 8.43 -22.73 -25.08
C VAL A 226 6.97 -22.41 -25.38
N GLY A 227 6.29 -23.35 -26.05
CA GLY A 227 4.88 -23.21 -26.40
C GLY A 227 4.65 -22.46 -27.72
N PRO A 228 3.41 -22.01 -27.96
CA PRO A 228 3.05 -21.32 -29.20
C PRO A 228 3.79 -19.98 -29.36
N ASP A 229 4.05 -19.58 -30.62
CA ASP A 229 4.72 -18.31 -30.96
C ASP A 229 3.77 -17.32 -31.68
N PRO A 230 2.70 -16.82 -31.02
CA PRO A 230 1.78 -15.85 -31.64
C PRO A 230 2.42 -14.48 -31.87
N LEU A 231 3.62 -14.24 -31.34
CA LEU A 231 4.34 -12.98 -31.45
C LEU A 231 5.39 -12.97 -32.56
N ASP A 232 5.63 -14.11 -33.23
CA ASP A 232 6.76 -14.31 -34.13
C ASP A 232 8.11 -14.00 -33.44
N ALA A 233 8.21 -14.30 -32.15
CA ALA A 233 9.36 -14.00 -31.31
C ALA A 233 10.62 -14.71 -31.79
N ARG A 234 10.54 -16.02 -32.09
CA ARG A 234 11.70 -16.78 -32.56
C ARG A 234 12.28 -16.24 -33.87
N PRO A 235 11.51 -16.08 -34.97
CA PRO A 235 12.07 -15.53 -36.20
C PRO A 235 12.57 -14.09 -36.02
N ALA A 236 11.93 -13.27 -35.18
CA ALA A 236 12.39 -11.91 -34.88
C ALA A 236 13.76 -11.90 -34.15
N LEU A 237 13.93 -12.79 -33.16
CA LEU A 237 15.17 -12.93 -32.40
C LEU A 237 16.32 -13.49 -33.23
N MET A 238 16.05 -14.52 -34.05
CA MET A 238 17.03 -15.04 -35.01
C MET A 238 17.50 -13.94 -35.97
N LYS A 239 16.59 -13.11 -36.49
CA LYS A 239 16.91 -11.92 -37.32
C LYS A 239 17.61 -10.80 -36.57
N ALA A 240 17.54 -10.79 -35.24
CA ALA A 240 18.28 -9.90 -34.36
C ALA A 240 19.66 -10.47 -33.98
N GLY A 241 19.98 -11.69 -34.39
CA GLY A 241 21.27 -12.35 -34.12
C GLY A 241 21.34 -13.04 -32.77
N VAL A 242 20.19 -13.33 -32.15
CA VAL A 242 20.06 -14.12 -30.92
C VAL A 242 19.59 -15.51 -31.29
N TYR A 243 20.36 -16.52 -30.91
CA TYR A 243 20.02 -17.90 -31.19
C TYR A 243 18.92 -18.37 -30.22
N THR A 244 17.78 -18.80 -30.77
CA THR A 244 16.59 -19.18 -30.00
C THR A 244 16.05 -20.55 -30.42
N GLU A 245 16.21 -21.54 -29.55
CA GLU A 245 15.62 -22.87 -29.74
C GLU A 245 14.11 -22.84 -29.46
N ALA A 246 13.35 -23.78 -30.00
CA ALA A 246 11.91 -23.87 -29.77
C ALA A 246 11.54 -25.26 -29.26
N TYR A 247 10.67 -25.30 -28.27
CA TYR A 247 10.13 -26.52 -27.68
C TYR A 247 8.62 -26.39 -27.53
N ASP A 248 7.89 -27.49 -27.73
CA ASP A 248 6.42 -27.46 -27.69
C ASP A 248 5.87 -27.19 -26.28
N ASN A 249 6.57 -27.64 -25.24
CA ASN A 249 6.19 -27.47 -23.84
C ASN A 249 7.41 -27.61 -22.92
N LEU A 250 7.23 -27.32 -21.63
CA LEU A 250 8.29 -27.42 -20.62
C LEU A 250 8.84 -28.84 -20.51
N GLY A 251 8.00 -29.87 -20.58
CA GLY A 251 8.44 -31.27 -20.58
C GLY A 251 9.40 -31.63 -21.73
N ALA A 252 9.21 -31.06 -22.92
CA ALA A 252 10.12 -31.25 -24.05
C ALA A 252 11.47 -30.57 -23.83
N LEU A 253 11.48 -29.35 -23.28
CA LEU A 253 12.70 -28.67 -22.85
C LEU A 253 13.41 -29.48 -21.76
N ALA A 254 12.67 -29.98 -20.79
CA ALA A 254 13.22 -30.75 -19.67
C ALA A 254 13.93 -32.03 -20.16
N LYS A 255 13.32 -32.78 -21.09
CA LYS A 255 13.95 -33.93 -21.74
C LYS A 255 15.24 -33.56 -22.50
N ALA A 256 15.28 -32.39 -23.13
CA ALA A 256 16.47 -31.92 -23.82
C ALA A 256 17.62 -31.57 -22.84
N LEU A 257 17.29 -31.01 -21.67
CA LEU A 257 18.27 -30.79 -20.61
C LEU A 257 18.79 -32.11 -20.05
N ASP A 258 17.91 -33.08 -19.80
CA ASP A 258 18.27 -34.41 -19.33
C ASP A 258 19.17 -35.17 -20.32
N SER A 259 19.02 -34.90 -21.63
CA SER A 259 19.86 -35.48 -22.68
C SER A 259 21.21 -34.76 -22.87
N GLY A 260 21.53 -33.78 -22.02
CA GLY A 260 22.82 -33.08 -22.00
C GLY A 260 22.86 -31.78 -22.80
N THR A 261 21.71 -31.25 -23.23
CA THR A 261 21.66 -29.90 -23.82
C THR A 261 22.02 -28.86 -22.76
N ALA A 262 22.86 -27.90 -23.11
CA ALA A 262 23.21 -26.82 -22.19
C ALA A 262 21.99 -25.98 -21.81
N ALA A 263 21.82 -25.67 -20.52
CA ALA A 263 20.70 -24.88 -20.03
C ALA A 263 20.67 -23.47 -20.66
N PRO A 264 19.51 -23.01 -21.17
CA PRO A 264 19.37 -21.65 -21.68
C PRO A 264 19.47 -20.63 -20.55
N GLU A 265 19.91 -19.41 -20.86
CA GLU A 265 19.96 -18.32 -19.88
C GLU A 265 18.57 -17.76 -19.56
N ALA A 266 17.66 -17.85 -20.53
CA ALA A 266 16.26 -17.48 -20.38
C ALA A 266 15.36 -18.36 -21.25
N VAL A 267 14.20 -18.68 -20.72
CA VAL A 267 13.08 -19.33 -21.41
C VAL A 267 12.00 -18.27 -21.64
N LEU A 268 11.57 -18.14 -22.89
CA LEU A 268 10.55 -17.21 -23.32
C LEU A 268 9.23 -17.97 -23.48
N VAL A 269 8.14 -17.36 -23.01
CA VAL A 269 6.78 -17.88 -23.21
C VAL A 269 5.88 -16.74 -23.67
N ALA A 270 4.97 -17.02 -24.60
CA ALA A 270 4.01 -16.03 -25.04
C ALA A 270 2.86 -15.92 -24.01
N GLY A 271 2.70 -14.72 -23.45
CA GLY A 271 1.61 -14.33 -22.54
C GLY A 271 0.48 -13.59 -23.26
N VAL A 272 0.21 -13.94 -24.52
CA VAL A 272 -0.81 -13.28 -25.34
C VAL A 272 -2.11 -14.08 -25.24
N PRO A 273 -3.26 -13.44 -24.97
CA PRO A 273 -4.54 -14.13 -24.93
C PRO A 273 -4.89 -14.74 -26.29
N ASP A 274 -5.55 -15.90 -26.25
CA ASP A 274 -6.05 -16.57 -27.44
C ASP A 274 -7.13 -15.69 -28.09
N ARG A 275 -6.98 -15.41 -29.39
CA ARG A 275 -7.96 -14.63 -30.15
C ARG A 275 -9.28 -15.36 -30.35
N ALA A 276 -9.26 -16.70 -30.28
CA ALA A 276 -10.47 -17.52 -30.41
C ALA A 276 -11.31 -17.54 -29.12
N ASP A 277 -10.69 -17.27 -27.97
CA ASP A 277 -11.34 -17.26 -26.65
C ASP A 277 -10.59 -16.27 -25.73
N PRO A 278 -10.90 -14.96 -25.81
CA PRO A 278 -10.17 -13.91 -25.11
C PRO A 278 -10.53 -13.82 -23.61
N THR A 279 -11.11 -14.89 -23.03
CA THR A 279 -11.54 -14.87 -21.63
C THR A 279 -10.34 -14.69 -20.69
N PRO A 280 -10.29 -13.62 -19.87
CA PRO A 280 -9.16 -13.34 -18.99
C PRO A 280 -8.87 -14.47 -17.99
N VAL A 281 -9.91 -15.18 -17.54
CA VAL A 281 -9.79 -16.31 -16.60
C VAL A 281 -8.95 -17.45 -17.16
N ARG A 282 -9.07 -17.75 -18.46
CA ARG A 282 -8.29 -18.80 -19.12
C ARG A 282 -6.81 -18.46 -19.13
N GLN A 283 -6.49 -17.20 -19.45
CA GLN A 283 -5.12 -16.70 -19.46
C GLN A 283 -4.47 -16.79 -18.08
N VAL A 284 -5.20 -16.39 -17.03
CA VAL A 284 -4.75 -16.50 -15.64
C VAL A 284 -4.50 -17.96 -15.26
N ARG A 285 -5.43 -18.87 -15.57
CA ARG A 285 -5.29 -20.32 -15.26
C ARG A 285 -4.07 -20.93 -15.94
N GLN A 286 -3.88 -20.69 -17.25
CA GLN A 286 -2.72 -21.19 -17.99
C GLN A 286 -1.40 -20.68 -17.41
N ALA A 287 -1.36 -19.42 -16.98
CA ALA A 287 -0.19 -18.85 -16.35
C ALA A 287 0.10 -19.46 -14.97
N VAL A 288 -0.94 -19.73 -14.16
CA VAL A 288 -0.80 -20.45 -12.88
C VAL A 288 -0.24 -21.85 -13.10
N GLU A 289 -0.79 -22.60 -14.06
CA GLU A 289 -0.32 -23.96 -14.40
C GLU A 289 1.15 -23.94 -14.83
N LEU A 290 1.52 -23.04 -15.73
CA LEU A 290 2.88 -22.87 -16.21
C LEU A 290 3.85 -22.47 -15.08
N LEU A 291 3.46 -21.52 -14.22
CA LEU A 291 4.27 -21.12 -13.07
C LEU A 291 4.43 -22.27 -12.07
N GLY A 292 3.38 -23.06 -11.84
CA GLY A 292 3.43 -24.25 -10.99
C GLY A 292 4.42 -25.28 -11.51
N GLU A 293 4.35 -25.64 -12.80
CA GLU A 293 5.30 -26.56 -13.44
C GLU A 293 6.73 -26.00 -13.38
N TRP A 294 6.93 -24.73 -13.74
CA TRP A 294 8.23 -24.08 -13.74
C TRP A 294 8.90 -24.00 -12.37
N LEU A 295 8.15 -23.62 -11.34
CA LEU A 295 8.68 -23.41 -10.00
C LEU A 295 8.92 -24.72 -9.24
N SER A 296 8.25 -25.81 -9.63
CA SER A 296 8.38 -27.12 -8.99
C SER A 296 9.56 -27.93 -9.53
N ASP A 297 10.07 -27.59 -10.72
CA ASP A 297 11.16 -28.33 -11.37
C ASP A 297 12.54 -27.70 -11.10
N GLU A 298 13.40 -28.45 -10.41
CA GLU A 298 14.74 -27.98 -10.02
C GLU A 298 15.67 -27.71 -11.21
N ARG A 299 15.42 -28.32 -12.37
CA ARG A 299 16.21 -28.09 -13.60
C ARG A 299 16.12 -26.63 -14.06
N PHE A 300 15.02 -25.96 -13.73
CA PHE A 300 14.78 -24.56 -14.06
C PHE A 300 15.15 -23.59 -12.94
N ALA A 301 15.77 -24.05 -11.84
CA ALA A 301 16.09 -23.22 -10.68
C ALA A 301 17.06 -22.07 -11.02
N ALA A 302 17.98 -22.28 -11.95
CA ALA A 302 18.98 -21.29 -12.39
C ALA A 302 18.56 -20.52 -13.65
N VAL A 303 17.42 -20.86 -14.26
CA VAL A 303 16.96 -20.28 -15.54
C VAL A 303 15.93 -19.19 -15.26
N ARG A 304 15.95 -18.12 -16.08
CA ARG A 304 14.93 -17.06 -16.01
C ARG A 304 13.75 -17.40 -16.92
N LEU A 305 12.53 -17.25 -16.41
CA LEU A 305 11.31 -17.32 -17.22
C LEU A 305 10.87 -15.91 -17.61
N VAL A 306 10.66 -15.68 -18.90
CA VAL A 306 10.26 -14.39 -19.46
C VAL A 306 8.89 -14.52 -20.12
N PHE A 307 7.89 -13.82 -19.58
CA PHE A 307 6.57 -13.69 -20.16
C PHE A 307 6.56 -12.56 -21.17
N LEU A 308 6.40 -12.90 -22.45
CA LEU A 308 6.32 -11.95 -23.56
C LEU A 308 4.87 -11.55 -23.80
N THR A 309 4.57 -10.26 -23.72
CA THR A 309 3.26 -9.68 -23.99
C THR A 309 3.37 -8.64 -25.11
N ARG A 310 2.23 -8.23 -25.69
CA ARG A 310 2.18 -7.17 -26.71
C ARG A 310 1.04 -6.22 -26.40
N GLY A 311 1.36 -4.93 -26.26
CA GLY A 311 0.37 -3.89 -26.06
C GLY A 311 -0.38 -4.07 -24.74
N SER A 312 0.28 -4.54 -23.68
CA SER A 312 -0.34 -4.70 -22.36
C SER A 312 -0.25 -3.43 -21.50
N LEU A 313 0.68 -2.51 -21.81
CA LEU A 313 1.04 -1.44 -20.88
C LEU A 313 1.23 -0.06 -21.51
N ALA A 314 1.60 0.03 -22.79
CA ALA A 314 2.05 1.28 -23.40
C ALA A 314 0.92 2.06 -24.09
N ALA A 315 0.27 2.94 -23.33
CA ALA A 315 -0.57 4.01 -23.88
C ALA A 315 -0.24 5.35 -23.20
N GLU A 316 0.99 5.84 -23.38
CA GLU A 316 1.22 7.29 -23.34
C GLU A 316 1.65 7.82 -24.73
N ASP A 317 2.28 6.99 -25.59
CA ASP A 317 2.75 7.42 -26.93
C ASP A 317 2.43 6.46 -28.10
N GLY A 318 1.54 5.46 -27.94
CA GLY A 318 1.36 4.35 -28.89
C GLY A 318 -0.08 4.03 -29.30
N ALA A 319 -0.29 3.77 -30.60
CA ALA A 319 -1.56 3.63 -31.31
C ALA A 319 -2.40 2.35 -31.02
N THR A 320 -2.12 1.60 -29.94
CA THR A 320 -2.84 0.33 -29.67
C THR A 320 -3.30 0.25 -28.21
N ALA A 321 -4.61 0.07 -28.04
CA ALA A 321 -5.25 -0.01 -26.74
C ALA A 321 -4.72 -1.20 -25.91
N PRO A 322 -4.59 -1.06 -24.57
CA PRO A 322 -4.12 -2.15 -23.73
C PRO A 322 -5.09 -3.34 -23.72
N ASP A 323 -4.54 -4.56 -23.70
CA ASP A 323 -5.33 -5.78 -23.55
C ASP A 323 -5.57 -6.11 -22.06
N PRO A 324 -6.84 -6.10 -21.58
CA PRO A 324 -7.15 -6.42 -20.20
C PRO A 324 -6.72 -7.82 -19.75
N ALA A 325 -6.79 -8.84 -20.62
CA ALA A 325 -6.37 -10.20 -20.28
C ALA A 325 -4.85 -10.30 -20.10
N ALA A 326 -4.08 -9.54 -20.89
CA ALA A 326 -2.66 -9.38 -20.65
C ALA A 326 -2.39 -8.63 -19.34
N GLY A 327 -3.20 -7.61 -19.01
CA GLY A 327 -3.17 -6.95 -17.70
C GLY A 327 -3.33 -7.95 -16.53
N ALA A 328 -4.30 -8.86 -16.63
CA ALA A 328 -4.52 -9.91 -15.64
C ALA A 328 -3.29 -10.82 -15.43
N LEU A 329 -2.65 -11.24 -16.52
CA LEU A 329 -1.39 -12.00 -16.48
C LEU A 329 -0.29 -11.21 -15.75
N TRP A 330 -0.13 -9.93 -16.07
CA TRP A 330 0.87 -9.06 -15.43
C TRP A 330 0.66 -8.98 -13.92
N GLY A 331 -0.59 -8.79 -13.47
CA GLY A 331 -0.94 -8.80 -12.05
C GLY A 331 -0.53 -10.10 -11.35
N LEU A 332 -0.92 -11.25 -11.91
CA LEU A 332 -0.57 -12.57 -11.37
C LEU A 332 0.96 -12.76 -11.26
N VAL A 333 1.71 -12.47 -12.33
CA VAL A 333 3.16 -12.69 -12.35
C VAL A 333 3.88 -11.72 -11.42
N ARG A 334 3.38 -10.49 -11.20
CA ARG A 334 3.91 -9.57 -10.18
C ARG A 334 3.87 -10.18 -8.78
N CYS A 335 2.80 -10.90 -8.43
CA CYS A 335 2.74 -11.64 -7.16
C CYS A 335 3.77 -12.77 -7.09
N ALA A 336 3.94 -13.53 -8.18
CA ALA A 336 4.95 -14.57 -8.25
C ALA A 336 6.38 -14.01 -8.14
N GLN A 337 6.64 -12.82 -8.70
CA GLN A 337 7.94 -12.12 -8.56
C GLN A 337 8.28 -11.79 -7.10
N GLN A 338 7.29 -11.47 -6.27
CA GLN A 338 7.51 -11.23 -4.83
C GLN A 338 7.93 -12.51 -4.10
N ALA A 339 7.40 -13.67 -4.53
CA ALA A 339 7.76 -14.96 -3.96
C ALA A 339 9.14 -15.46 -4.43
N GLU A 340 9.48 -15.21 -5.71
CA GLU A 340 10.68 -15.72 -6.38
C GLU A 340 11.47 -14.59 -7.10
N PRO A 341 12.14 -13.69 -6.33
CA PRO A 341 12.86 -12.55 -6.88
C PRO A 341 13.93 -12.93 -7.92
N GLY A 342 13.98 -12.18 -9.02
CA GLY A 342 15.01 -12.32 -10.07
C GLY A 342 14.84 -13.52 -11.01
N ARG A 343 13.86 -14.41 -10.78
CA ARG A 343 13.61 -15.59 -11.63
C ARG A 343 12.59 -15.36 -12.74
N LEU A 344 11.64 -14.45 -12.51
CA LEU A 344 10.52 -14.20 -13.40
C LEU A 344 10.61 -12.78 -13.96
N VAL A 345 10.49 -12.64 -15.28
CA VAL A 345 10.52 -11.35 -15.98
C VAL A 345 9.25 -11.18 -16.79
N LEU A 346 8.65 -9.99 -16.72
CA LEU A 346 7.57 -9.56 -17.59
C LEU A 346 8.12 -8.59 -18.64
N ALA A 347 7.88 -8.87 -19.93
CA ALA A 347 8.33 -8.04 -21.03
C ALA A 347 7.18 -7.75 -21.99
N ASP A 348 6.80 -6.49 -22.14
CA ASP A 348 5.85 -6.02 -23.17
C ASP A 348 6.64 -5.49 -24.37
N LEU A 349 6.36 -6.02 -25.57
CA LEU A 349 7.06 -5.62 -26.79
C LEU A 349 6.07 -5.11 -27.83
N ASP A 350 6.42 -4.01 -28.48
CA ASP A 350 5.77 -3.63 -29.73
C ASP A 350 6.17 -4.56 -30.90
N ALA A 351 5.49 -4.44 -32.03
CA ALA A 351 5.78 -5.24 -33.22
C ALA A 351 7.04 -4.79 -33.99
N LYS A 352 7.81 -3.81 -33.47
CA LYS A 352 8.93 -3.22 -34.22
C LYS A 352 10.20 -4.03 -34.04
N ARG A 353 10.94 -4.20 -35.14
CA ARG A 353 12.24 -4.91 -35.14
C ARG A 353 13.26 -4.32 -34.17
N ALA A 354 13.21 -3.01 -33.90
CA ALA A 354 14.10 -2.35 -32.96
C ALA A 354 13.94 -2.89 -31.52
N SER A 355 12.70 -3.18 -31.11
CA SER A 355 12.37 -3.73 -29.78
C SER A 355 12.94 -5.14 -29.61
N TRP A 356 12.77 -6.01 -30.61
CA TRP A 356 13.39 -7.35 -30.59
C TRP A 356 14.92 -7.33 -30.53
N ARG A 357 15.56 -6.33 -31.15
CA ARG A 357 17.02 -6.13 -31.07
C ARG A 357 17.47 -5.60 -29.70
N ALA A 358 16.63 -4.82 -29.02
CA ALA A 358 16.93 -4.25 -27.71
C ALA A 358 16.68 -5.24 -26.56
N LEU A 359 15.84 -6.28 -26.76
CA LEU A 359 15.46 -7.23 -25.72
C LEU A 359 16.64 -7.87 -24.96
N PRO A 360 17.77 -8.27 -25.60
CA PRO A 360 18.92 -8.80 -24.87
C PRO A 360 19.55 -7.81 -23.89
N ALA A 361 19.67 -6.54 -24.29
CA ALA A 361 20.17 -5.47 -23.42
C ALA A 361 19.18 -5.16 -22.29
N ALA A 362 17.89 -5.16 -22.60
CA ALA A 362 16.84 -4.97 -21.61
C ALA A 362 16.84 -6.08 -20.55
N LEU A 363 16.95 -7.35 -20.93
CA LEU A 363 17.03 -8.47 -19.99
C LEU A 363 18.34 -8.51 -19.18
N ALA A 364 19.42 -7.92 -19.70
CA ALA A 364 20.68 -7.80 -18.98
C ALA A 364 20.65 -6.69 -17.91
N SER A 365 19.65 -5.79 -17.94
CA SER A 365 19.52 -4.70 -16.95
C SER A 365 19.19 -5.19 -15.54
N GLY A 366 18.67 -6.42 -15.40
CA GLY A 366 18.23 -6.98 -14.12
C GLY A 366 16.86 -6.48 -13.66
N GLU A 367 16.16 -5.71 -14.48
CA GLU A 367 14.80 -5.26 -14.18
C GLU A 367 13.81 -6.41 -14.40
N PRO A 368 12.93 -6.71 -13.42
CA PRO A 368 11.97 -7.81 -13.52
C PRO A 368 10.74 -7.46 -14.39
N GLN A 369 10.57 -6.19 -14.75
CA GLN A 369 9.44 -5.69 -15.54
C GLN A 369 9.95 -4.68 -16.57
N LEU A 370 9.63 -4.94 -17.85
CA LEU A 370 10.20 -4.25 -19.00
C LEU A 370 9.09 -3.93 -20.01
N ALA A 371 9.17 -2.76 -20.64
CA ALA A 371 8.43 -2.47 -21.87
C ALA A 371 9.41 -1.96 -22.94
N LEU A 372 9.28 -2.47 -24.16
CA LEU A 372 10.09 -2.04 -25.32
C LEU A 372 9.20 -1.39 -26.36
N VAL A 373 9.36 -0.08 -26.50
CA VAL A 373 8.61 0.75 -27.46
C VAL A 373 9.61 1.36 -28.43
N ALA A 374 9.52 0.96 -29.69
CA ALA A 374 10.42 1.36 -30.77
C ALA A 374 11.92 1.15 -30.44
N GLY A 375 12.26 0.09 -29.70
CA GLY A 375 13.63 -0.19 -29.25
C GLY A 375 14.06 0.52 -27.96
N THR A 376 13.21 1.37 -27.39
CA THR A 376 13.48 2.09 -26.14
C THR A 376 12.99 1.27 -24.95
N LEU A 377 13.88 1.02 -23.98
CA LEU A 377 13.54 0.36 -22.73
C LEU A 377 12.83 1.32 -21.78
N ARG A 378 11.68 0.91 -21.29
CA ARG A 378 10.93 1.57 -20.23
C ARG A 378 10.68 0.60 -19.08
N VAL A 379 10.71 1.11 -17.85
CA VAL A 379 10.55 0.30 -16.63
C VAL A 379 9.52 0.93 -15.71
N PRO A 380 8.73 0.15 -14.96
CA PRO A 380 7.67 0.70 -14.13
C PRO A 380 8.23 1.41 -12.91
N ARG A 381 7.72 2.62 -12.62
CA ARG A 381 8.04 3.41 -11.43
C ARG A 381 6.77 4.08 -10.92
N LEU A 382 6.57 4.09 -9.60
CA LEU A 382 5.58 4.97 -8.99
C LEU A 382 6.12 6.39 -8.98
N THR A 383 5.38 7.30 -9.59
CA THR A 383 5.68 8.73 -9.63
C THR A 383 4.49 9.53 -9.11
N THR A 384 4.77 10.74 -8.64
CA THR A 384 3.73 11.66 -8.21
C THR A 384 2.99 12.21 -9.42
N VAL A 385 1.66 12.22 -9.36
CA VAL A 385 0.83 12.93 -10.34
C VAL A 385 1.09 14.43 -10.17
N PRO A 386 1.50 15.15 -11.23
CA PRO A 386 1.67 16.60 -11.15
C PRO A 386 0.31 17.29 -10.88
N ALA A 387 0.33 18.37 -10.09
CA ALA A 387 -0.88 19.11 -9.72
C ALA A 387 -1.46 19.97 -10.86
N ALA A 388 -0.71 20.17 -11.95
CA ALA A 388 -1.27 20.77 -13.16
C ALA A 388 -2.27 19.80 -13.78
N PRO A 389 -3.42 20.27 -14.29
CA PRO A 389 -4.38 19.38 -14.92
C PRO A 389 -3.64 18.62 -16.02
N SER A 390 -3.58 17.30 -15.88
CA SER A 390 -3.45 16.41 -17.01
C SER A 390 -4.41 16.92 -18.09
N GLY A 391 -4.06 16.84 -19.37
CA GLY A 391 -4.99 17.20 -20.46
C GLY A 391 -6.29 16.37 -20.49
N ASP A 392 -6.44 15.46 -19.52
CA ASP A 392 -7.60 14.63 -19.27
C ASP A 392 -8.69 15.44 -18.54
N PRO A 393 -9.95 15.39 -19.01
CA PRO A 393 -11.06 16.05 -18.32
C PRO A 393 -11.28 15.44 -16.93
N ALA A 394 -11.61 16.29 -15.96
CA ALA A 394 -12.01 15.88 -14.63
C ALA A 394 -13.19 14.89 -14.70
N LEU A 395 -13.16 13.86 -13.86
CA LEU A 395 -14.25 12.89 -13.71
C LEU A 395 -15.21 13.39 -12.63
N ALA A 396 -15.77 14.59 -12.86
CA ALA A 396 -16.67 15.22 -11.90
C ALA A 396 -17.95 14.39 -11.76
N ILE A 397 -18.27 14.01 -10.53
CA ILE A 397 -19.51 13.33 -10.19
C ILE A 397 -20.58 14.41 -10.03
N ASP A 398 -21.53 14.47 -10.95
CA ASP A 398 -22.64 15.42 -10.86
C ASP A 398 -23.63 14.96 -9.77
N PRO A 399 -23.78 15.72 -8.66
CA PRO A 399 -24.61 15.32 -7.53
C PRO A 399 -26.11 15.40 -7.80
N THR A 400 -26.52 16.05 -8.90
CA THR A 400 -27.93 16.21 -9.29
C THR A 400 -28.49 14.98 -10.02
N GLY A 401 -27.62 14.13 -10.55
CA GLY A 401 -27.98 12.87 -11.20
C GLY A 401 -27.93 11.66 -10.28
N THR A 402 -28.10 10.48 -10.89
CA THR A 402 -28.05 9.18 -10.21
C THR A 402 -26.65 8.57 -10.32
N VAL A 403 -26.11 8.07 -9.21
CA VAL A 403 -24.86 7.31 -9.19
C VAL A 403 -25.14 5.82 -8.99
N LEU A 404 -24.73 4.99 -9.95
CA LEU A 404 -24.79 3.53 -9.84
C LEU A 404 -23.56 3.04 -9.08
N VAL A 405 -23.76 2.25 -8.03
CA VAL A 405 -22.68 1.59 -7.29
C VAL A 405 -22.87 0.08 -7.28
N THR A 406 -21.82 -0.65 -7.65
CA THR A 406 -21.79 -2.11 -7.63
C THR A 406 -20.75 -2.62 -6.63
N GLY A 407 -21.01 -3.80 -6.03
CA GLY A 407 -20.23 -4.32 -4.90
C GLY A 407 -20.65 -3.71 -3.56
N GLY A 408 -21.87 -3.18 -3.45
CA GLY A 408 -22.31 -2.18 -2.47
C GLY A 408 -22.19 -2.53 -0.99
N LEU A 409 -22.10 -3.82 -0.63
CA LEU A 409 -21.92 -4.25 0.77
C LEU A 409 -20.46 -4.47 1.19
N ARG A 410 -19.51 -4.43 0.24
CA ARG A 410 -18.09 -4.55 0.57
C ARG A 410 -17.68 -3.34 1.44
N PRO A 411 -16.80 -3.50 2.46
CA PRO A 411 -16.41 -2.40 3.34
C PRO A 411 -15.84 -1.17 2.61
N ALA A 412 -15.11 -1.37 1.51
CA ALA A 412 -14.64 -0.29 0.66
C ALA A 412 -15.81 0.42 -0.07
N ALA A 413 -16.79 -0.34 -0.55
CA ALA A 413 -17.96 0.21 -1.24
C ALA A 413 -18.85 1.01 -0.31
N THR A 414 -19.13 0.50 0.89
CA THR A 414 -19.93 1.25 1.89
C THR A 414 -19.25 2.55 2.28
N ALA A 415 -17.92 2.55 2.44
CA ALA A 415 -17.14 3.76 2.72
C ALA A 415 -17.21 4.78 1.56
N VAL A 416 -17.09 4.34 0.31
CA VAL A 416 -17.21 5.20 -0.87
C VAL A 416 -18.63 5.76 -1.00
N VAL A 417 -19.67 4.93 -0.84
CA VAL A 417 -21.07 5.39 -0.91
C VAL A 417 -21.37 6.45 0.15
N ARG A 418 -20.93 6.24 1.40
CA ARG A 418 -21.05 7.24 2.47
C ARG A 418 -20.33 8.54 2.12
N HIS A 419 -19.14 8.44 1.51
CA HIS A 419 -18.35 9.59 1.07
C HIS A 419 -19.02 10.35 -0.08
N LEU A 420 -19.65 9.67 -1.03
CA LEU A 420 -20.40 10.31 -2.12
C LEU A 420 -21.58 11.13 -1.59
N VAL A 421 -22.30 10.64 -0.58
CA VAL A 421 -23.43 11.38 0.01
C VAL A 421 -22.95 12.56 0.86
N THR A 422 -21.94 12.34 1.71
CA THR A 422 -21.50 13.35 2.70
C THR A 422 -20.52 14.37 2.14
N GLY A 423 -19.60 13.95 1.27
CA GLY A 423 -18.55 14.77 0.68
C GLY A 423 -18.91 15.36 -0.69
N HIS A 424 -19.55 14.57 -1.56
CA HIS A 424 -19.94 15.02 -2.91
C HIS A 424 -21.39 15.51 -3.01
N GLY A 425 -22.19 15.31 -1.96
CA GLY A 425 -23.58 15.78 -1.93
C GLY A 425 -24.54 14.99 -2.83
N VAL A 426 -24.17 13.77 -3.25
CA VAL A 426 -25.00 12.90 -4.07
C VAL A 426 -26.29 12.55 -3.33
N ARG A 427 -27.44 12.74 -3.99
CA ARG A 427 -28.77 12.48 -3.41
C ARG A 427 -29.51 11.30 -4.02
N HIS A 428 -29.10 10.82 -5.18
CA HIS A 428 -29.74 9.72 -5.88
C HIS A 428 -28.73 8.58 -6.08
N LEU A 429 -28.94 7.47 -5.38
CA LEU A 429 -28.09 6.30 -5.44
C LEU A 429 -28.86 5.11 -6.01
N LEU A 430 -28.21 4.37 -6.90
CA LEU A 430 -28.68 3.07 -7.36
C LEU A 430 -27.65 2.02 -6.94
N LEU A 431 -28.03 1.12 -6.04
CA LEU A 431 -27.18 0.01 -5.59
C LEU A 431 -27.59 -1.25 -6.36
N ALA A 432 -26.67 -1.82 -7.15
CA ALA A 432 -26.88 -3.13 -7.77
C ALA A 432 -26.16 -4.21 -6.95
N ALA A 433 -26.94 -5.16 -6.45
CA ALA A 433 -26.48 -6.30 -5.68
C ALA A 433 -27.36 -7.52 -6.00
N PRO A 434 -26.82 -8.75 -6.04
CA PRO A 434 -27.61 -9.94 -6.36
C PRO A 434 -28.33 -10.52 -5.14
N GLY A 435 -29.57 -10.98 -5.32
CA GLY A 435 -30.32 -11.84 -4.41
C GLY A 435 -30.27 -11.42 -2.94
N GLU A 436 -29.72 -12.28 -2.07
CA GLU A 436 -29.63 -12.03 -0.63
C GLU A 436 -28.78 -10.81 -0.27
N GLU A 437 -27.79 -10.43 -1.10
CA GLU A 437 -27.02 -9.20 -0.88
C GLU A 437 -27.90 -7.96 -1.04
N ALA A 438 -28.84 -7.95 -1.99
CA ALA A 438 -29.79 -6.84 -2.14
C ALA A 438 -30.62 -6.66 -0.85
N ALA A 439 -31.12 -7.75 -0.26
CA ALA A 439 -31.85 -7.70 1.00
C ALA A 439 -30.98 -7.19 2.17
N ALA A 440 -29.71 -7.58 2.20
CA ALA A 440 -28.75 -7.19 3.23
C ALA A 440 -28.33 -5.70 3.17
N THR A 441 -28.68 -4.95 2.11
CA THR A 441 -28.45 -3.49 2.03
C THR A 441 -29.38 -2.65 2.91
N THR A 442 -30.44 -3.24 3.48
CA THR A 442 -31.45 -2.52 4.26
C THR A 442 -30.88 -1.58 5.34
N PRO A 443 -29.90 -1.99 6.18
CA PRO A 443 -29.32 -1.10 7.18
C PRO A 443 -28.56 0.09 6.56
N LEU A 444 -27.83 -0.17 5.48
CA LEU A 444 -27.09 0.87 4.74
C LEU A 444 -28.06 1.87 4.09
N VAL A 445 -29.16 1.39 3.49
CA VAL A 445 -30.19 2.25 2.90
C VAL A 445 -30.81 3.17 3.96
N ALA A 446 -31.12 2.65 5.15
CA ALA A 446 -31.65 3.46 6.25
C ALA A 446 -30.64 4.52 6.73
N GLU A 447 -29.35 4.16 6.82
CA GLU A 447 -28.27 5.09 7.16
C GLU A 447 -28.16 6.22 6.11
N LEU A 448 -28.15 5.88 4.82
CA LEU A 448 -28.04 6.86 3.73
C LEU A 448 -29.27 7.77 3.65
N ALA A 449 -30.46 7.24 3.94
CA ALA A 449 -31.69 8.03 4.04
C ALA A 449 -31.62 9.04 5.20
N ALA A 450 -31.05 8.66 6.35
CA ALA A 450 -30.82 9.59 7.46
C ALA A 450 -29.80 10.69 7.11
N LEU A 451 -28.88 10.43 6.18
CA LEU A 451 -27.95 11.40 5.60
C LEU A 451 -28.56 12.22 4.43
N GLY A 452 -29.82 11.99 4.11
CA GLY A 452 -30.59 12.73 3.11
C GLY A 452 -30.45 12.23 1.67
N ALA A 453 -30.00 10.98 1.44
CA ALA A 453 -29.94 10.37 0.11
C ALA A 453 -31.10 9.39 -0.13
N GLY A 454 -31.73 9.48 -1.30
CA GLY A 454 -32.66 8.48 -1.82
C GLY A 454 -31.90 7.34 -2.49
N THR A 455 -32.07 6.13 -1.98
CA THR A 455 -31.36 4.94 -2.47
C THR A 455 -32.34 3.93 -3.02
N THR A 456 -32.17 3.54 -4.29
CA THR A 456 -32.87 2.44 -4.92
C THR A 456 -31.94 1.23 -4.97
N VAL A 457 -32.44 0.06 -4.58
CA VAL A 457 -31.68 -1.20 -4.64
C VAL A 457 -32.27 -2.04 -5.75
N LEU A 458 -31.42 -2.46 -6.68
CA LEU A 458 -31.78 -3.35 -7.78
C LEU A 458 -31.16 -4.72 -7.53
N ASP A 459 -32.00 -5.75 -7.54
CA ASP A 459 -31.54 -7.14 -7.60
C ASP A 459 -30.96 -7.39 -9.00
N CYS A 460 -29.66 -7.20 -9.13
CA CYS A 460 -28.94 -7.28 -10.38
C CYS A 460 -27.51 -7.74 -10.13
N ASP A 461 -27.17 -8.88 -10.73
CA ASP A 461 -25.78 -9.31 -10.83
C ASP A 461 -25.10 -8.56 -11.99
N PRO A 462 -24.05 -7.74 -11.74
CA PRO A 462 -23.33 -7.07 -12.83
C PRO A 462 -22.66 -8.06 -13.81
N ALA A 463 -22.41 -9.31 -13.41
CA ALA A 463 -21.89 -10.35 -14.30
C ALA A 463 -22.95 -10.91 -15.28
N ASP A 464 -24.24 -10.65 -15.05
CA ASP A 464 -25.32 -10.97 -15.98
C ASP A 464 -25.60 -9.79 -16.92
N ALA A 465 -25.19 -9.94 -18.18
CA ALA A 465 -25.37 -8.91 -19.20
C ALA A 465 -26.85 -8.60 -19.48
N SER A 466 -27.74 -9.57 -19.35
CA SER A 466 -29.18 -9.38 -19.62
C SER A 466 -29.85 -8.61 -18.49
N ALA A 467 -29.50 -8.93 -17.24
CA ALA A 467 -29.99 -8.18 -16.08
C ALA A 467 -29.51 -6.73 -16.11
N LEU A 468 -28.24 -6.51 -16.48
CA LEU A 468 -27.66 -5.17 -16.55
C LEU A 468 -28.25 -4.31 -17.68
N ALA A 469 -28.64 -4.93 -18.80
CA ALA A 469 -29.29 -4.22 -19.92
C ALA A 469 -30.66 -3.63 -19.55
N ALA A 470 -31.33 -4.14 -18.50
CA ALA A 470 -32.58 -3.59 -17.99
C ALA A 470 -32.38 -2.38 -17.05
N LEU A 471 -31.15 -2.17 -16.56
CA LEU A 471 -30.82 -1.12 -15.57
C LEU A 471 -31.20 0.30 -16.01
N PRO A 472 -30.98 0.74 -17.27
CA PRO A 472 -31.34 2.09 -17.70
C PRO A 472 -32.83 2.42 -17.50
N ALA A 473 -33.73 1.43 -17.57
CA ALA A 473 -35.16 1.64 -17.34
C ALA A 473 -35.50 1.91 -15.87
N ALA A 474 -34.63 1.53 -14.93
CA ALA A 474 -34.79 1.80 -13.50
C ALA A 474 -34.28 3.19 -13.09
N VAL A 475 -33.56 3.90 -13.98
CA VAL A 475 -33.03 5.24 -13.70
C VAL A 475 -34.15 6.28 -13.81
N PRO A 476 -34.37 7.14 -12.80
CA PRO A 476 -35.40 8.17 -12.86
C PRO A 476 -35.18 9.17 -14.01
N ALA A 477 -36.22 9.42 -14.82
CA ALA A 477 -36.10 10.33 -15.98
C ALA A 477 -35.69 11.78 -15.61
N GLY A 478 -36.01 12.23 -14.39
CA GLY A 478 -35.59 13.55 -13.89
C GLY A 478 -34.16 13.62 -13.33
N HIS A 479 -33.52 12.47 -13.11
CA HIS A 479 -32.19 12.35 -12.51
C HIS A 479 -31.38 11.29 -13.28
N PRO A 480 -30.85 11.65 -14.47
CA PRO A 480 -30.16 10.70 -15.33
C PRO A 480 -28.91 10.12 -14.64
N LEU A 481 -28.42 8.99 -15.14
CA LEU A 481 -27.20 8.37 -14.64
C LEU A 481 -25.99 9.28 -14.94
N THR A 482 -25.24 9.67 -13.91
CA THR A 482 -24.10 10.60 -14.03
C THR A 482 -22.77 9.99 -13.66
N ALA A 483 -22.75 8.84 -13.00
CA ALA A 483 -21.53 8.07 -12.74
C ALA A 483 -21.83 6.59 -12.47
N VAL A 484 -20.88 5.73 -12.80
CA VAL A 484 -20.87 4.30 -12.42
C VAL A 484 -19.63 4.02 -11.60
N VAL A 485 -19.80 3.52 -10.38
CA VAL A 485 -18.72 3.13 -9.47
C VAL A 485 -18.77 1.62 -9.28
N HIS A 486 -17.69 0.93 -9.64
CA HIS A 486 -17.54 -0.50 -9.44
C HIS A 486 -16.44 -0.77 -8.42
N VAL A 487 -16.83 -1.33 -7.28
CA VAL A 487 -15.87 -1.76 -6.25
C VAL A 487 -15.66 -3.26 -6.37
N ALA A 488 -14.50 -3.59 -6.93
CA ALA A 488 -14.12 -4.96 -7.22
C ALA A 488 -13.94 -5.79 -5.94
N GLY A 489 -14.14 -7.10 -6.08
CA GLY A 489 -13.80 -8.05 -5.02
C GLY A 489 -12.34 -7.97 -4.59
N SER A 490 -12.11 -8.01 -3.28
CA SER A 490 -10.78 -8.11 -2.69
C SER A 490 -10.61 -9.46 -2.00
N GLY A 491 -9.48 -10.13 -2.21
CA GLY A 491 -9.16 -11.44 -1.62
C GLY A 491 -9.12 -12.59 -2.63
N GLU A 492 -8.52 -13.70 -2.23
CA GLU A 492 -8.32 -14.87 -3.10
C GLU A 492 -9.59 -15.70 -3.33
N ASP A 493 -10.58 -15.60 -2.44
CA ASP A 493 -11.86 -16.32 -2.56
C ASP A 493 -12.83 -15.65 -3.55
N ALA A 494 -12.43 -14.51 -4.15
CA ALA A 494 -13.25 -13.84 -5.14
C ALA A 494 -13.36 -14.69 -6.42
N ASP A 495 -14.59 -14.88 -6.91
CA ASP A 495 -14.84 -15.50 -8.21
C ASP A 495 -14.35 -14.56 -9.32
N LEU A 496 -13.12 -14.79 -9.78
CA LEU A 496 -12.48 -13.98 -10.82
C LEU A 496 -13.26 -13.97 -12.13
N GLU A 497 -13.90 -15.07 -12.50
CA GLU A 497 -14.67 -15.13 -13.74
C GLU A 497 -15.87 -14.18 -13.65
N ARG A 498 -16.56 -14.20 -12.53
CA ARG A 498 -17.68 -13.29 -12.25
C ARG A 498 -17.24 -11.83 -12.21
N GLU A 499 -16.14 -11.50 -11.53
CA GLU A 499 -15.62 -10.13 -11.44
C GLU A 499 -15.15 -9.58 -12.80
N PHE A 500 -14.48 -10.41 -13.62
CA PHE A 500 -14.11 -10.01 -14.98
C PHE A 500 -15.34 -9.75 -15.86
N LYS A 501 -16.36 -10.62 -15.80
CA LYS A 501 -17.63 -10.42 -16.52
C LYS A 501 -18.33 -9.15 -16.07
N ALA A 502 -18.41 -8.90 -14.77
CA ALA A 502 -19.02 -7.70 -14.21
C ALA A 502 -18.39 -6.42 -14.77
N ALA A 503 -17.07 -6.32 -14.74
CA ALA A 503 -16.35 -5.15 -15.26
C ALA A 503 -16.51 -4.98 -16.78
N LEU A 504 -16.50 -6.07 -17.55
CA LEU A 504 -16.73 -6.02 -19.01
C LEU A 504 -18.16 -5.58 -19.33
N ASN A 505 -19.16 -6.12 -18.65
CA ASN A 505 -20.56 -5.75 -18.84
C ASN A 505 -20.81 -4.28 -18.48
N LEU A 506 -20.25 -3.79 -17.38
CA LEU A 506 -20.32 -2.38 -16.99
C LEU A 506 -19.61 -1.47 -18.00
N SER A 507 -18.51 -1.95 -18.60
CA SER A 507 -17.87 -1.25 -19.70
C SER A 507 -18.82 -1.10 -20.88
N VAL A 508 -19.46 -2.20 -21.31
CA VAL A 508 -20.43 -2.19 -22.43
C VAL A 508 -21.65 -1.33 -22.13
N LEU A 509 -22.18 -1.37 -20.90
CA LEU A 509 -23.31 -0.54 -20.45
C LEU A 509 -23.04 0.96 -20.62
N THR A 510 -21.78 1.37 -20.46
CA THR A 510 -21.36 2.79 -20.53
C THR A 510 -20.75 3.14 -21.91
N GLU A 511 -21.07 2.35 -22.94
CA GLU A 511 -20.76 2.68 -24.34
C GLU A 511 -21.92 3.44 -25.01
N ARG A 512 -21.60 4.18 -26.09
CA ARG A 512 -22.49 5.11 -26.81
C ARG A 512 -23.86 4.57 -27.22
N GLN A 513 -24.02 3.26 -27.30
CA GLN A 513 -25.25 2.62 -27.78
C GLN A 513 -26.26 2.36 -26.66
N VAL A 514 -25.85 2.45 -25.39
CA VAL A 514 -26.67 2.06 -24.24
C VAL A 514 -26.90 3.24 -23.29
N ILE A 515 -25.84 3.97 -22.93
CA ILE A 515 -25.90 5.18 -22.08
C ILE A 515 -25.00 6.26 -22.72
N ASP A 516 -25.13 7.51 -22.27
CA ASP A 516 -24.24 8.61 -22.65
C ASP A 516 -22.75 8.23 -22.35
N PRO A 517 -21.85 8.24 -23.36
CA PRO A 517 -20.42 7.93 -23.19
C PRO A 517 -19.68 8.91 -22.26
N ALA A 518 -20.28 10.05 -21.92
CA ALA A 518 -19.76 11.00 -20.95
C ALA A 518 -19.89 10.47 -19.51
N VAL A 519 -20.74 9.48 -19.25
CA VAL A 519 -20.89 8.86 -17.93
C VAL A 519 -19.59 8.12 -17.56
N PRO A 520 -18.86 8.56 -16.53
CA PRO A 520 -17.61 7.95 -16.13
C PRO A 520 -17.84 6.59 -15.48
N LEU A 521 -17.06 5.59 -15.89
CA LEU A 521 -16.92 4.31 -15.21
C LEU A 521 -15.68 4.33 -14.30
N LEU A 522 -15.89 4.41 -12.99
CA LEU A 522 -14.86 4.41 -11.96
C LEU A 522 -14.67 2.98 -11.43
N LEU A 523 -13.56 2.35 -11.78
CA LEU A 523 -13.19 1.00 -11.35
C LEU A 523 -12.28 1.10 -10.12
N LEU A 524 -12.70 0.54 -9.00
CA LEU A 524 -11.99 0.63 -7.74
C LEU A 524 -11.50 -0.75 -7.32
N SER A 525 -10.18 -0.86 -7.10
CA SER A 525 -9.51 -2.13 -6.84
C SER A 525 -8.34 -1.96 -5.88
N SER A 526 -7.52 -3.01 -5.77
CA SER A 526 -6.37 -3.07 -4.88
C SER A 526 -5.04 -2.76 -5.58
N ALA A 527 -4.15 -2.05 -4.89
CA ALA A 527 -2.79 -1.77 -5.33
C ALA A 527 -1.92 -3.04 -5.44
N VAL A 528 -2.39 -4.19 -4.98
CA VAL A 528 -1.78 -5.51 -5.23
C VAL A 528 -1.59 -5.75 -6.73
N GLY A 529 -2.52 -5.31 -7.59
CA GLY A 529 -2.35 -5.43 -9.04
C GLY A 529 -1.15 -4.66 -9.60
N THR A 530 -0.76 -3.57 -8.94
CA THR A 530 0.39 -2.74 -9.32
C THR A 530 1.70 -3.23 -8.67
N LEU A 531 1.68 -3.55 -7.38
CA LEU A 531 2.88 -3.87 -6.60
C LEU A 531 3.19 -5.37 -6.51
N GLY A 532 2.17 -6.22 -6.59
CA GLY A 532 2.23 -7.62 -6.23
C GLY A 532 2.25 -7.84 -4.72
N ALA A 533 1.77 -9.00 -4.28
CA ALA A 533 1.87 -9.47 -2.91
C ALA A 533 1.86 -11.01 -2.88
N VAL A 534 2.69 -11.61 -2.04
CA VAL A 534 2.78 -13.08 -1.94
C VAL A 534 1.41 -13.65 -1.56
N GLY A 535 0.95 -14.66 -2.31
CA GLY A 535 -0.31 -15.35 -2.05
C GLY A 535 -1.58 -14.56 -2.40
N ARG A 536 -1.47 -13.46 -3.14
CA ARG A 536 -2.62 -12.63 -3.57
C ARG A 536 -2.73 -12.55 -5.10
N GLY A 537 -2.61 -13.70 -5.76
CA GLY A 537 -2.48 -13.80 -7.21
C GLY A 537 -3.76 -13.43 -7.96
N GLY A 538 -4.91 -13.88 -7.46
CA GLY A 538 -6.22 -13.56 -8.04
C GLY A 538 -6.55 -12.07 -7.90
N GLU A 539 -6.34 -11.52 -6.70
CA GLU A 539 -6.54 -10.09 -6.44
C GLU A 539 -5.64 -9.20 -7.33
N ALA A 540 -4.40 -9.62 -7.56
CA ALA A 540 -3.48 -8.91 -8.43
C ALA A 540 -3.93 -8.93 -9.90
N ALA A 541 -4.36 -10.10 -10.38
CA ALA A 541 -4.88 -10.27 -11.72
C ALA A 541 -6.11 -9.37 -11.94
N LEU A 542 -7.04 -9.32 -10.99
CA LEU A 542 -8.21 -8.45 -11.05
C LEU A 542 -7.84 -6.97 -11.09
N GLY A 543 -6.98 -6.50 -10.18
CA GLY A 543 -6.56 -5.09 -10.17
C GLY A 543 -5.88 -4.66 -11.47
N ALA A 544 -4.93 -5.46 -11.96
CA ALA A 544 -4.21 -5.15 -13.20
C ALA A 544 -5.09 -5.25 -14.46
N PHE A 545 -6.10 -6.13 -14.45
CA PHE A 545 -7.14 -6.20 -15.48
C PHE A 545 -7.97 -4.91 -15.53
N LEU A 546 -8.43 -4.42 -14.37
CA LEU A 546 -9.26 -3.21 -14.28
C LEU A 546 -8.49 -1.95 -14.71
N ASP A 547 -7.21 -1.86 -14.35
CA ASP A 547 -6.33 -0.79 -14.83
C ASP A 547 -6.21 -0.80 -16.36
N ALA A 548 -5.99 -1.97 -16.96
CA ALA A 548 -5.90 -2.13 -18.41
C ALA A 548 -7.24 -1.85 -19.11
N LEU A 549 -8.36 -2.26 -18.52
CA LEU A 549 -9.70 -1.97 -19.02
C LEU A 549 -9.99 -0.46 -19.03
N ALA A 550 -9.66 0.25 -17.95
CA ALA A 550 -9.83 1.70 -17.87
C ALA A 550 -8.99 2.42 -18.96
N ARG A 551 -7.73 2.04 -19.13
CA ARG A 551 -6.88 2.61 -20.20
C ARG A 551 -7.39 2.29 -21.60
N ARG A 552 -7.91 1.07 -21.83
CA ARG A 552 -8.54 0.70 -23.11
C ARG A 552 -9.75 1.57 -23.41
N ARG A 553 -10.61 1.80 -22.43
CA ARG A 553 -11.76 2.71 -22.56
C ARG A 553 -11.33 4.14 -22.92
N ARG A 554 -10.32 4.68 -22.22
CA ARG A 554 -9.78 6.02 -22.50
C ARG A 554 -9.21 6.12 -23.91
N SER A 555 -8.50 5.10 -24.39
CA SER A 555 -7.99 5.07 -25.77
C SER A 555 -9.08 5.05 -26.84
N ALA A 556 -10.29 4.60 -26.49
CA ALA A 556 -11.48 4.63 -27.34
C ALA A 556 -12.29 5.94 -27.19
N GLY A 557 -11.81 6.91 -26.39
CA GLY A 557 -12.50 8.17 -26.14
C GLY A 557 -13.71 8.06 -25.19
N LEU A 558 -13.80 6.98 -24.41
CA LEU A 558 -14.85 6.79 -23.41
C LEU A 558 -14.36 7.24 -22.02
N ALA A 559 -15.26 7.81 -21.22
CA ALA A 559 -14.96 8.20 -19.85
C ALA A 559 -14.76 6.98 -18.94
N GLY A 560 -13.71 7.02 -18.12
CA GLY A 560 -13.46 6.01 -17.11
C GLY A 560 -12.06 6.10 -16.52
N ALA A 561 -11.91 5.61 -15.29
CA ALA A 561 -10.65 5.53 -14.58
C ALA A 561 -10.63 4.29 -13.70
N ALA A 562 -9.41 3.82 -13.41
CA ALA A 562 -9.17 2.83 -12.37
C ALA A 562 -8.40 3.49 -11.22
N SER A 563 -8.78 3.18 -9.99
CA SER A 563 -8.03 3.56 -8.79
C SER A 563 -7.74 2.34 -7.92
N ALA A 564 -6.49 2.21 -7.51
CA ALA A 564 -5.98 1.06 -6.77
C ALA A 564 -5.52 1.49 -5.37
N TRP A 565 -6.24 1.08 -4.32
CA TRP A 565 -5.89 1.45 -2.94
C TRP A 565 -4.86 0.53 -2.30
N GLY A 566 -4.03 1.11 -1.44
CA GLY A 566 -3.18 0.37 -0.52
C GLY A 566 -3.97 -0.20 0.67
N SER A 567 -3.28 -0.48 1.76
CA SER A 567 -3.91 -0.95 3.00
C SER A 567 -4.47 0.22 3.80
N TRP A 568 -5.68 0.09 4.35
CA TRP A 568 -6.31 1.13 5.16
C TRP A 568 -7.27 0.58 6.22
N THR A 569 -7.80 1.45 7.08
CA THR A 569 -8.76 1.09 8.14
C THR A 569 -10.11 1.78 7.94
N THR A 570 -11.19 1.01 8.10
CA THR A 570 -12.57 1.50 8.27
C THR A 570 -13.07 1.18 9.68
N ALA A 571 -14.26 1.67 10.03
CA ALA A 571 -14.94 1.29 11.27
C ALA A 571 -15.25 -0.22 11.34
N ASP A 572 -15.45 -0.84 10.17
CA ASP A 572 -15.79 -2.27 10.03
C ASP A 572 -14.53 -3.16 9.95
N GLY A 573 -13.33 -2.58 10.06
CA GLY A 573 -12.06 -3.31 10.08
C GLY A 573 -11.06 -2.87 8.99
N PRO A 574 -9.93 -3.60 8.86
CA PRO A 574 -8.94 -3.31 7.85
C PRO A 574 -9.43 -3.65 6.43
N VAL A 575 -9.22 -2.73 5.49
CA VAL A 575 -9.43 -2.98 4.06
C VAL A 575 -8.08 -3.13 3.38
N GLY A 576 -7.92 -4.24 2.66
CA GLY A 576 -6.66 -4.62 2.01
C GLY A 576 -5.58 -5.12 2.98
N GLY A 577 -4.86 -6.16 2.58
CA GLY A 577 -3.71 -6.69 3.31
C GLY A 577 -2.46 -5.78 3.23
N PRO A 578 -1.47 -5.97 4.12
CA PRO A 578 -0.23 -5.19 4.14
C PRO A 578 0.57 -5.36 2.84
N LEU A 579 1.29 -4.30 2.45
CA LEU A 579 2.18 -4.29 1.28
C LEU A 579 3.56 -3.77 1.72
N ASP A 580 4.64 -4.49 1.37
CA ASP A 580 6.01 -4.10 1.74
C ASP A 580 6.35 -2.69 1.20
N GLY A 581 7.01 -1.89 2.03
CA GLY A 581 7.39 -0.52 1.70
C GLY A 581 6.23 0.49 1.67
N THR A 582 5.06 0.17 2.24
CA THR A 582 3.91 1.08 2.34
C THR A 582 3.38 1.17 3.76
N VAL A 583 2.67 2.26 4.06
CA VAL A 583 1.99 2.47 5.36
C VAL A 583 0.49 2.24 5.23
N ARG A 584 -0.13 1.78 6.32
CA ARG A 584 -1.59 1.72 6.42
C ARG A 584 -2.17 3.13 6.58
N LEU A 585 -3.17 3.48 5.78
CA LEU A 585 -3.82 4.78 5.81
C LEU A 585 -5.13 4.76 6.61
N PRO A 586 -5.53 5.87 7.24
CA PRO A 586 -6.89 6.01 7.75
C PRO A 586 -7.89 6.20 6.59
N ARG A 587 -9.16 5.82 6.79
CA ARG A 587 -10.25 6.03 5.82
C ARG A 587 -10.26 7.42 5.19
N THR A 588 -10.14 8.46 6.00
CA THR A 588 -10.19 9.86 5.52
C THR A 588 -9.11 10.15 4.49
N ALA A 589 -7.88 9.68 4.70
CA ALA A 589 -6.78 9.91 3.77
C ALA A 589 -6.97 9.18 2.43
N VAL A 590 -7.54 7.97 2.43
CA VAL A 590 -7.83 7.23 1.19
C VAL A 590 -8.94 7.90 0.39
N LEU A 591 -9.98 8.39 1.06
CA LEU A 591 -11.07 9.11 0.42
C LEU A 591 -10.62 10.47 -0.14
N ASP A 592 -9.75 11.20 0.58
CA ASP A 592 -9.12 12.42 0.06
C ASP A 592 -8.31 12.14 -1.23
N LEU A 593 -7.58 11.01 -1.28
CA LEU A 593 -6.85 10.59 -2.48
C LEU A 593 -7.80 10.17 -3.63
N PHE A 594 -8.93 9.54 -3.31
CA PHE A 594 -9.96 9.20 -4.30
C PHE A 594 -10.56 10.47 -4.93
N ASP A 595 -10.84 11.50 -4.12
CA ASP A 595 -11.33 12.78 -4.62
C ASP A 595 -10.31 13.46 -5.53
N ALA A 596 -9.03 13.45 -5.14
CA ALA A 596 -7.94 13.97 -5.96
C ALA A 596 -7.83 13.21 -7.30
N ALA A 597 -8.00 11.89 -7.29
CA ALA A 597 -7.98 11.07 -8.51
C ALA A 597 -9.13 11.43 -9.46
N CYS A 598 -10.35 11.63 -8.92
CA CYS A 598 -11.51 12.05 -9.70
C CYS A 598 -11.32 13.46 -10.27
N ALA A 599 -10.86 14.41 -9.45
CA ALA A 599 -10.64 15.80 -9.85
C ALA A 599 -9.59 15.93 -10.97
N LEU A 600 -8.51 15.14 -10.90
CA LEU A 600 -7.43 15.14 -11.89
C LEU A 600 -7.71 14.25 -13.11
N GLY A 601 -8.78 13.42 -13.07
CA GLY A 601 -9.14 12.51 -14.16
C GLY A 601 -8.08 11.44 -14.43
N VAL A 602 -7.26 11.09 -13.44
CA VAL A 602 -6.10 10.21 -13.60
C VAL A 602 -6.54 8.78 -13.87
N THR A 603 -6.01 8.19 -14.95
CA THR A 603 -6.21 6.77 -15.22
C THR A 603 -5.14 5.93 -14.52
N GLY A 604 -5.53 4.98 -13.67
CA GLY A 604 -4.60 4.13 -12.92
C GLY A 604 -3.99 4.82 -11.71
N ALA A 605 -4.81 5.58 -10.98
CA ALA A 605 -4.41 6.26 -9.75
C ALA A 605 -4.11 5.23 -8.65
N VAL A 606 -3.04 5.44 -7.89
CA VAL A 606 -2.62 4.54 -6.83
C VAL A 606 -2.79 5.25 -5.48
N LEU A 607 -3.80 4.84 -4.72
CA LEU A 607 -4.25 5.46 -3.47
C LEU A 607 -3.53 4.82 -2.27
N LEU A 608 -2.23 5.07 -2.15
CA LEU A 608 -1.40 4.58 -1.04
C LEU A 608 -0.31 5.58 -0.68
N ARG A 609 0.33 5.37 0.47
CA ARG A 609 1.50 6.13 0.88
C ARG A 609 2.73 5.23 1.04
N PRO A 610 3.83 5.48 0.30
CA PRO A 610 5.09 4.78 0.48
C PRO A 610 5.68 5.07 1.87
N ASP A 611 6.22 4.05 2.53
CA ASP A 611 7.01 4.22 3.76
C ASP A 611 8.43 4.65 3.37
N THR A 612 8.64 5.96 3.27
CA THR A 612 9.94 6.54 2.88
C THR A 612 11.10 6.10 3.77
N ARG A 613 10.86 5.80 5.06
CA ARG A 613 11.89 5.32 5.98
C ARG A 613 12.21 3.85 5.70
N ALA A 614 11.18 3.02 5.53
CA ALA A 614 11.38 1.60 5.20
C ALA A 614 11.99 1.40 3.81
N LEU A 615 11.75 2.32 2.87
CA LEU A 615 12.28 2.26 1.51
C LEU A 615 13.71 2.78 1.38
N ALA A 616 14.16 3.67 2.27
CA ALA A 616 15.44 4.36 2.12
C ALA A 616 16.63 3.39 1.94
N GLY A 617 17.32 3.50 0.80
CA GLY A 617 18.51 2.71 0.48
C GLY A 617 18.21 1.30 -0.07
N ARG A 618 16.95 0.94 -0.28
CA ARG A 618 16.52 -0.36 -0.84
C ARG A 618 16.37 -0.38 -2.37
N GLY A 619 16.85 0.64 -3.10
CA GLY A 619 16.67 0.71 -4.55
C GLY A 619 17.30 -0.45 -5.34
N GLY A 620 18.28 -1.15 -4.77
CA GLY A 620 18.89 -2.36 -5.34
C GLY A 620 18.43 -3.67 -4.70
N ASP A 621 17.37 -3.64 -3.88
CA ASP A 621 16.79 -4.85 -3.28
C ASP A 621 15.89 -5.56 -4.30
N ASP A 622 16.25 -6.80 -4.66
CA ASP A 622 15.49 -7.61 -5.60
C ASP A 622 14.11 -8.02 -5.09
N ARG A 623 13.91 -7.97 -3.77
CA ARG A 623 12.62 -8.26 -3.13
C ARG A 623 11.65 -7.09 -3.20
N LEU A 624 12.15 -5.87 -3.38
CA LEU A 624 11.29 -4.70 -3.46
C LEU A 624 10.54 -4.71 -4.79
N ALA A 625 9.22 -4.51 -4.73
CA ALA A 625 8.37 -4.36 -5.91
C ALA A 625 8.96 -3.32 -6.88
N ALA A 626 9.09 -3.69 -8.16
CA ALA A 626 9.75 -2.86 -9.18
C ALA A 626 9.24 -1.41 -9.22
N PRO A 627 7.92 -1.13 -9.07
CA PRO A 627 7.43 0.24 -9.05
C PRO A 627 7.97 1.10 -7.90
N LEU A 628 8.34 0.50 -6.74
CA LEU A 628 8.84 1.24 -5.57
C LEU A 628 10.34 1.56 -5.64
N ARG A 629 11.10 0.91 -6.54
CA ARG A 629 12.57 1.10 -6.63
C ARG A 629 12.98 2.55 -6.89
N GLY A 630 12.18 3.32 -7.63
CA GLY A 630 12.43 4.75 -7.88
C GLY A 630 12.32 5.63 -6.63
N LEU A 631 11.49 5.23 -5.65
CA LEU A 631 11.25 5.95 -4.41
C LEU A 631 12.22 5.57 -3.29
N ALA A 632 12.85 4.39 -3.39
CA ALA A 632 13.80 3.88 -2.42
C ALA A 632 15.18 4.58 -2.45
N GLY A 633 15.43 5.43 -3.45
CA GLY A 633 16.71 6.10 -3.64
C GLY A 633 17.85 5.15 -4.05
N PRO A 634 19.06 5.67 -4.27
CA PRO A 634 20.20 4.83 -4.65
C PRO A 634 20.50 3.82 -3.54
N PRO A 635 20.95 2.61 -3.89
CA PRO A 635 21.33 1.61 -2.89
C PRO A 635 22.37 2.22 -1.94
N ALA A 636 22.16 2.04 -0.64
CA ALA A 636 23.10 2.53 0.36
C ALA A 636 24.49 1.96 0.05
N ARG A 637 25.51 2.83 -0.09
CA ARG A 637 26.89 2.39 -0.28
C ARG A 637 27.22 1.39 0.83
N ARG A 638 27.67 0.17 0.46
CA ARG A 638 28.08 -0.88 1.39
C ARG A 638 28.92 -0.27 2.52
N ARG A 639 28.37 -0.22 3.73
CA ARG A 639 29.17 -0.07 4.95
C ARG A 639 29.73 -1.45 5.29
N ALA A 640 31.04 -1.54 5.53
CA ALA A 640 31.65 -2.78 6.00
C ALA A 640 30.89 -3.28 7.24
N GLY A 641 30.34 -4.50 7.18
CA GLY A 641 29.63 -5.14 8.29
C GLY A 641 28.10 -5.27 8.16
N GLN A 642 27.43 -4.71 7.14
CA GLN A 642 26.00 -4.97 6.90
C GLN A 642 25.75 -6.21 6.02
N ARG A 643 24.82 -7.06 6.46
CA ARG A 643 24.70 -8.48 6.12
C ARG A 643 23.79 -8.72 4.90
N GLY A 644 24.34 -9.29 3.83
CA GLY A 644 23.56 -10.03 2.82
C GLY A 644 23.37 -11.51 3.21
N SER A 645 22.64 -12.31 2.43
CA SER A 645 22.41 -13.75 2.73
C SER A 645 23.71 -14.55 2.93
N ALA A 646 24.75 -14.26 2.15
CA ALA A 646 26.09 -14.82 2.33
C ALA A 646 26.73 -14.39 3.68
N GLY A 647 26.43 -13.19 4.17
CA GLY A 647 26.85 -12.68 5.47
C GLY A 647 26.14 -13.36 6.64
N VAL A 648 24.83 -13.61 6.50
CA VAL A 648 24.03 -14.36 7.50
C VAL A 648 24.55 -15.80 7.63
N LEU A 649 24.71 -16.50 6.51
CA LEU A 649 25.33 -17.84 6.46
C LEU A 649 26.70 -17.89 7.14
N SER A 650 27.59 -16.94 6.81
CA SER A 650 28.94 -16.88 7.39
C SER A 650 28.93 -16.59 8.91
N THR A 651 27.90 -15.92 9.41
CA THR A 651 27.76 -15.59 10.83
C THR A 651 27.24 -16.79 11.62
N ILE A 652 26.22 -17.48 11.10
CA ILE A 652 25.70 -18.71 11.71
C ILE A 652 26.75 -19.81 11.70
N ARG A 653 27.44 -20.02 10.58
CA ARG A 653 28.56 -20.98 10.51
C ARG A 653 29.64 -20.70 11.55
N ARG A 654 29.98 -19.43 11.76
CA ARG A 654 30.97 -19.02 12.78
C ARG A 654 30.46 -19.21 14.20
N ARG A 655 29.18 -18.92 14.46
CA ARG A 655 28.52 -19.14 15.76
C ARG A 655 28.48 -20.64 16.10
N LEU A 656 28.18 -21.50 15.11
CA LEU A 656 28.12 -22.94 15.30
C LEU A 656 29.52 -23.60 15.38
N ALA A 657 30.53 -23.05 14.69
CA ALA A 657 31.88 -23.62 14.66
C ALA A 657 32.53 -23.72 16.04
N GLY A 658 32.23 -22.79 16.96
CA GLY A 658 32.76 -22.77 18.32
C GLY A 658 31.97 -23.60 19.34
N LEU A 659 30.84 -24.19 18.96
CA LEU A 659 29.96 -24.95 19.86
C LEU A 659 30.19 -26.45 19.76
N SER A 660 29.94 -27.17 20.85
CA SER A 660 29.88 -28.64 20.87
C SER A 660 28.66 -29.16 20.09
N ASP A 661 28.64 -30.46 19.78
CA ASP A 661 27.59 -31.02 18.91
C ASP A 661 26.19 -30.91 19.52
N ALA A 662 26.07 -31.11 20.84
CA ALA A 662 24.83 -30.96 21.60
C ALA A 662 24.38 -29.48 21.70
N GLU A 663 25.32 -28.55 21.83
CA GLU A 663 25.02 -27.11 21.85
C GLU A 663 24.57 -26.61 20.46
N ARG A 664 25.12 -27.16 19.37
CA ARG A 664 24.65 -26.87 18.01
C ARG A 664 23.22 -27.35 17.80
N ASP A 665 22.89 -28.54 18.30
CA ASP A 665 21.53 -29.08 18.21
C ASP A 665 20.54 -28.20 18.97
N ALA A 666 20.86 -27.82 20.20
CA ALA A 666 20.01 -26.93 21.01
C ALA A 666 19.73 -25.59 20.31
N VAL A 667 20.76 -24.95 19.77
CA VAL A 667 20.64 -23.65 19.06
C VAL A 667 19.80 -23.77 17.79
N LEU A 668 19.95 -24.86 17.03
CA LEU A 668 19.21 -25.05 15.79
C LEU A 668 17.75 -25.44 16.04
N VAL A 669 17.48 -26.24 17.09
CA VAL A 669 16.11 -26.55 17.53
C VAL A 669 15.41 -25.27 17.99
N GLU A 670 16.07 -24.43 18.78
CA GLU A 670 15.52 -23.15 19.23
C GLU A 670 15.20 -22.21 18.05
N LEU A 671 16.08 -22.14 17.05
CA LEU A 671 15.87 -21.36 15.83
C LEU A 671 14.62 -21.85 15.07
N VAL A 672 14.50 -23.16 14.84
CA VAL A 672 13.34 -23.73 14.14
C VAL A 672 12.06 -23.46 14.93
N ARG A 673 12.05 -23.65 16.25
CA ARG A 673 10.88 -23.37 17.09
C ARG A 673 10.46 -21.91 17.04
N THR A 674 11.43 -21.00 17.04
CA THR A 674 11.17 -19.56 16.93
C THR A 674 10.52 -19.19 15.60
N ASP A 675 11.02 -19.76 14.51
CA ASP A 675 10.47 -19.50 13.18
C ASP A 675 9.10 -20.16 12.97
N VAL A 676 8.87 -21.35 13.54
CA VAL A 676 7.55 -22.01 13.54
C VAL A 676 6.53 -21.22 14.35
N ALA A 677 6.90 -20.81 15.57
CA ALA A 677 6.00 -20.06 16.44
C ALA A 677 5.56 -18.73 15.79
N ALA A 678 6.48 -18.03 15.14
CA ALA A 678 6.17 -16.78 14.45
C ALA A 678 5.29 -16.96 13.19
N VAL A 679 5.32 -18.13 12.54
CA VAL A 679 4.52 -18.40 11.33
C VAL A 679 3.12 -18.90 11.68
N LEU A 680 3.00 -19.67 12.76
CA LEU A 680 1.74 -20.29 13.21
C LEU A 680 1.08 -19.51 14.36
N ASP A 681 1.62 -18.34 14.72
CA ASP A 681 1.14 -17.44 15.77
C ASP A 681 1.02 -18.10 17.16
N TYR A 682 2.01 -18.96 17.50
CA TYR A 682 2.13 -19.50 18.85
C TYR A 682 2.62 -18.40 19.81
N PRO A 683 2.15 -18.40 21.07
CA PRO A 683 2.52 -17.38 22.06
C PRO A 683 4.00 -17.39 22.43
N SER A 684 4.71 -18.51 22.21
CA SER A 684 6.15 -18.60 22.41
C SER A 684 6.78 -19.78 21.63
N PRO A 685 8.11 -19.76 21.38
CA PRO A 685 8.84 -20.89 20.80
C PRO A 685 8.72 -22.17 21.64
N GLU A 686 8.59 -22.06 22.96
CA GLU A 686 8.48 -23.18 23.90
C GLU A 686 7.15 -23.94 23.75
N ALA A 687 6.13 -23.31 23.18
CA ALA A 687 4.85 -23.95 22.90
C ALA A 687 4.89 -24.90 21.69
N VAL A 688 5.96 -24.85 20.88
CA VAL A 688 6.14 -25.71 19.70
C VAL A 688 6.75 -27.04 20.11
N GLU A 689 6.01 -28.14 19.97
CA GLU A 689 6.49 -29.50 20.25
C GLU A 689 7.48 -29.98 19.17
N VAL A 690 8.68 -30.42 19.59
CA VAL A 690 9.80 -30.72 18.68
C VAL A 690 9.63 -32.05 17.92
N THR A 691 8.88 -32.99 18.51
CA THR A 691 8.67 -34.35 17.99
C THR A 691 7.33 -34.53 17.28
N ARG A 692 6.44 -33.55 17.35
CA ARG A 692 5.10 -33.63 16.77
C ARG A 692 5.16 -33.30 15.28
N ALA A 693 4.37 -34.00 14.47
CA ALA A 693 4.37 -33.80 13.04
C ALA A 693 3.91 -32.38 12.69
N PHE A 694 4.52 -31.78 11.66
CA PHE A 694 4.19 -30.43 11.22
C PHE A 694 2.69 -30.25 10.91
N ARG A 695 2.04 -31.28 10.35
CA ARG A 695 0.59 -31.26 10.08
C ARG A 695 -0.24 -31.14 11.36
N ASP A 696 0.18 -31.82 12.42
CA ASP A 696 -0.56 -31.90 13.69
C ASP A 696 -0.39 -30.64 14.55
N ILE A 697 0.59 -29.79 14.24
CA ILE A 697 0.80 -28.47 14.84
C ILE A 697 0.28 -27.34 13.94
N GLY A 698 -0.44 -27.65 12.86
CA GLY A 698 -1.14 -26.65 12.04
C GLY A 698 -0.39 -26.18 10.79
N LEU A 699 0.72 -26.82 10.41
CA LEU A 699 1.40 -26.51 9.16
C LEU A 699 0.58 -27.03 7.96
N ASN A 700 0.22 -26.11 7.07
CA ASN A 700 -0.45 -26.33 5.79
C ASN A 700 0.44 -25.85 4.62
N SER A 701 0.00 -26.03 3.37
CA SER A 701 0.81 -25.67 2.19
C SER A 701 1.25 -24.20 2.15
N LEU A 702 0.45 -23.28 2.69
CA LEU A 702 0.74 -21.84 2.68
C LEU A 702 1.68 -21.43 3.82
N THR A 703 1.47 -21.96 5.02
CA THR A 703 2.33 -21.73 6.19
C THR A 703 3.67 -22.46 6.06
N ALA A 704 3.73 -23.59 5.37
CA ALA A 704 4.99 -24.24 4.99
C ALA A 704 5.85 -23.31 4.11
N PHE A 705 5.24 -22.65 3.12
CA PHE A 705 5.96 -21.69 2.29
C PHE A 705 6.48 -20.49 3.09
N ALA A 706 5.68 -19.96 4.02
CA ALA A 706 6.08 -18.87 4.92
C ALA A 706 7.26 -19.29 5.83
N LEU A 707 7.19 -20.49 6.43
CA LEU A 707 8.26 -21.06 7.26
C LEU A 707 9.56 -21.24 6.48
N ARG A 708 9.49 -21.78 5.25
CA ARG A 708 10.66 -21.94 4.36
C ARG A 708 11.32 -20.59 4.08
N ASN A 709 10.52 -19.57 3.76
CA ASN A 709 11.05 -18.24 3.45
C ASN A 709 11.71 -17.59 4.66
N ARG A 710 11.10 -17.74 5.84
CA ARG A 710 11.67 -17.26 7.10
C ARG A 710 12.98 -17.96 7.45
N LEU A 711 13.03 -19.29 7.34
CA LEU A 711 14.26 -20.07 7.54
C LEU A 711 15.37 -19.68 6.56
N ARG A 712 15.02 -19.36 5.31
CA ARG A 712 15.97 -18.82 4.32
C ARG A 712 16.55 -17.47 4.75
N GLU A 713 15.77 -16.63 5.42
CA GLU A 713 16.24 -15.33 5.93
C GLU A 713 17.12 -15.47 7.16
N THR A 714 16.71 -16.33 8.10
CA THR A 714 17.44 -16.54 9.35
C THR A 714 18.71 -17.33 9.13
N THR A 715 18.70 -18.37 8.29
CA THR A 715 19.87 -19.24 8.05
C THR A 715 20.72 -18.81 6.84
N GLY A 716 20.13 -18.10 5.89
CA GLY A 716 20.72 -17.78 4.59
C GLY A 716 20.81 -18.98 3.61
N LEU A 717 20.40 -20.19 4.02
CA LEU A 717 20.38 -21.39 3.17
C LEU A 717 19.27 -21.32 2.11
N ARG A 718 19.54 -21.90 0.93
CA ARG A 718 18.49 -22.22 -0.05
C ARG A 718 17.91 -23.59 0.32
N LEU A 719 16.66 -23.60 0.78
CA LEU A 719 15.97 -24.81 1.22
C LEU A 719 14.98 -25.27 0.13
N PRO A 720 15.04 -26.55 -0.32
CA PRO A 720 14.07 -27.11 -1.27
C PRO A 720 12.64 -27.06 -0.71
N ALA A 721 11.64 -26.95 -1.60
CA ALA A 721 10.23 -26.90 -1.19
C ALA A 721 9.76 -28.20 -0.51
N ALA A 722 10.29 -29.34 -0.93
CA ALA A 722 9.99 -30.66 -0.36
C ALA A 722 10.52 -30.86 1.06
N LEU A 723 11.50 -30.05 1.49
CA LEU A 723 12.23 -30.27 2.74
C LEU A 723 11.32 -30.29 3.98
N LEU A 724 10.30 -29.42 4.01
CA LEU A 724 9.37 -29.35 5.15
C LEU A 724 8.45 -30.58 5.23
N PHE A 725 8.21 -31.25 4.10
CA PHE A 725 7.45 -32.49 4.03
C PHE A 725 8.31 -33.73 4.31
N GLU A 726 9.62 -33.68 4.03
CA GLU A 726 10.57 -34.77 4.30
C GLU A 726 11.08 -34.79 5.75
N ALA A 727 11.24 -33.61 6.35
CA ALA A 727 11.66 -33.49 7.74
C ALA A 727 10.56 -33.96 8.69
N ASP A 728 9.28 -33.77 8.36
CA ASP A 728 8.08 -34.20 9.10
C ASP A 728 7.91 -33.61 10.52
N THR A 729 9.00 -33.30 11.25
CA THR A 729 8.98 -32.67 12.58
C THR A 729 10.01 -31.52 12.73
N PRO A 730 9.78 -30.56 13.64
CA PRO A 730 10.75 -29.48 13.92
C PRO A 730 12.16 -29.98 14.29
N GLY A 731 12.25 -31.07 15.06
CA GLY A 731 13.55 -31.65 15.45
C GLY A 731 14.34 -32.19 14.26
N ARG A 732 13.67 -32.93 13.36
CA ARG A 732 14.31 -33.45 12.14
C ARG A 732 14.71 -32.34 11.18
N LEU A 733 13.94 -31.25 11.12
CA LEU A 733 14.31 -30.07 10.34
C LEU A 733 15.58 -29.41 10.89
N ALA A 734 15.72 -29.29 12.21
CA ALA A 734 16.94 -28.79 12.84
C ALA A 734 18.17 -29.66 12.51
N THR A 735 18.03 -30.99 12.54
CA THR A 735 19.09 -31.91 12.11
C THR A 735 19.48 -31.69 10.64
N HIS A 736 18.51 -31.53 9.74
CA HIS A 736 18.80 -31.27 8.34
C HIS A 736 19.53 -29.93 8.13
N LEU A 737 19.12 -28.88 8.86
CA LEU A 737 19.81 -27.59 8.83
C LEU A 737 21.26 -27.70 9.34
N LYS A 738 21.50 -28.49 10.38
CA LYS A 738 22.85 -28.78 10.90
C LYS A 738 23.73 -29.39 9.82
N GLU A 739 23.24 -30.40 9.11
CA GLU A 739 23.97 -31.03 8.01
C GLU A 739 24.29 -30.04 6.88
N GLN A 740 23.33 -29.22 6.45
CA GLN A 740 23.53 -28.24 5.39
C GLN A 740 24.49 -27.10 5.79
N LEU A 741 24.44 -26.66 7.05
CA LEU A 741 25.32 -25.59 7.55
C LEU A 741 26.76 -26.07 7.75
N LEU A 742 26.96 -27.34 8.09
CA LEU A 742 28.27 -27.95 8.34
C LEU A 742 28.88 -28.64 7.11
N ARG A 743 28.13 -28.85 6.03
CA ARG A 743 28.68 -29.27 4.73
C ARG A 743 29.67 -28.22 4.22
N ARG A 744 30.90 -28.67 3.93
CA ARG A 744 32.01 -27.86 3.42
C ARG A 744 31.71 -27.27 2.05
#